data_AF-A0A0K2JHJ3-F1
#
_entry.id   AF-A0A0K2JHJ3-F1
#
_cell.length_a   1.000
_cell.length_b   1.000
_cell.length_c   1.000
_cell.angle_alpha   90.00
_cell.angle_beta   90.00
_cell.angle_gamma   90.00
#
_symmetry.space_group_name_H-M   'P 1'
#
loop_
_entity.id
_entity.type
_entity.pdbx_description
1 polymer ?
#
loop_
_entity_poly.entity_id
_entity_poly.type
_entity_poly.pdbx_seq_one_letter_code
_entity_poly.pdbx_strand_id
1 'polypeptide(L)'
;MKKLLAYLGSLTLLTTSVAPTIGCLNPESNAPPLRHYQPSLDALNSQVAKMAYISDQHKYDFNYLMYQFAQPMYLKDLPTQPAQQENFQEYNRYSELFSRYYGNAYLKSDLKTNLNLTNFFKPEQANKMISNVAQWGSQIFNIFTKKGLHGLLTLIANGHLLNEFLSPTILKFASDILDQETLISLLNAFDDSIYQGMTYQESLTSGMIGLVNAVNELTGKSGRFDYKNKTNLQATAYNYTTAFKTFGTTIVEIMQQKINFKFNLINNLTAISEVIRFSRIVLNYLQQFDANQDVTWNDIVRVRSASYQLDSKIDLQQIMRNLSQWLGDSTGKRLQTLMAILLQSSEHHQISPMLWKNLSFLVTEDLTPAGLSAFGKVIINIYQPLDLFGTKGYTGNLVWDLINTIAAGETLNDMVTFLTNSLVEKNLPANLKPIITKIVDNQNAVNDLFLELYHGDILGDILTMLLPNSSVSKIKNLKMVFTEPLQNWLPNNELTNFIKHKSIVEVCKEITASINEPVFIDAKDVYHLFDQFLTPTTNQSWLLRDALLNPDCFLEILGFKDKIIIDNSPLFYLNSILENIKGINGVFTTLTKYLTDFNKSQNVILQEMQKTIAKIDVTVLAQPMYNVFEYQINDKTITITVELHNNKYFISKIIMN
;
A
#
# COMPACT_ATOMS: atom_id res chain seq x y z
N MET A 1 22.70 -27.42 -11.57
CA MET A 1 21.64 -27.99 -12.47
C MET A 1 20.58 -28.87 -11.80
N LYS A 2 20.73 -30.18 -11.51
CA LYS A 2 19.60 -30.98 -10.93
C LYS A 2 19.13 -30.50 -9.55
N LYS A 3 20.03 -30.02 -8.70
CA LYS A 3 19.71 -29.39 -7.40
C LYS A 3 19.16 -27.96 -7.55
N LEU A 4 19.57 -27.22 -8.59
CA LEU A 4 19.03 -25.89 -8.93
C LEU A 4 17.63 -26.00 -9.55
N LEU A 5 17.39 -26.97 -10.43
CA LEU A 5 16.06 -27.33 -10.94
C LEU A 5 15.17 -27.92 -9.85
N ALA A 6 15.73 -28.64 -8.87
CA ALA A 6 14.99 -29.06 -7.69
C ALA A 6 14.69 -27.90 -6.75
N TYR A 7 15.59 -26.93 -6.58
CA TYR A 7 15.38 -25.73 -5.75
C TYR A 7 14.47 -24.72 -6.43
N LEU A 8 14.67 -24.40 -7.72
CA LEU A 8 13.77 -23.59 -8.55
C LEU A 8 12.44 -24.29 -8.78
N GLY A 9 12.43 -25.62 -8.90
CA GLY A 9 11.23 -26.45 -8.98
C GLY A 9 10.47 -26.51 -7.66
N SER A 10 11.16 -26.58 -6.52
CA SER A 10 10.54 -26.47 -5.19
C SER A 10 10.15 -25.04 -4.85
N LEU A 11 10.90 -24.03 -5.31
CA LEU A 11 10.54 -22.62 -5.17
C LEU A 11 9.33 -22.34 -6.05
N THR A 12 9.29 -22.76 -7.31
CA THR A 12 8.09 -22.64 -8.14
C THR A 12 6.94 -23.42 -7.53
N LEU A 13 7.10 -24.65 -7.04
CA LEU A 13 6.02 -25.39 -6.37
C LEU A 13 5.56 -24.75 -5.04
N LEU A 14 6.43 -24.04 -4.30
CA LEU A 14 6.10 -23.34 -3.05
C LEU A 14 5.66 -21.87 -3.25
N THR A 15 6.04 -21.22 -4.35
CA THR A 15 5.64 -19.86 -4.74
C THR A 15 4.48 -19.85 -5.72
N THR A 16 4.09 -20.99 -6.31
CA THR A 16 2.91 -21.14 -7.19
C THR A 16 1.76 -21.90 -6.54
N SER A 17 1.86 -22.31 -5.28
CA SER A 17 0.75 -23.00 -4.60
C SER A 17 -0.36 -22.06 -4.15
N VAL A 18 -1.06 -21.43 -5.11
CA VAL A 18 -2.53 -21.31 -5.11
C VAL A 18 -3.13 -21.32 -6.53
N ALA A 19 -2.38 -21.62 -7.60
CA ALA A 19 -2.99 -21.82 -8.92
C ALA A 19 -2.24 -22.91 -9.70
N PRO A 20 -2.93 -23.95 -10.22
CA PRO A 20 -2.29 -24.89 -11.12
C PRO A 20 -1.85 -24.15 -12.39
N THR A 21 -0.63 -24.40 -12.80
CA THR A 21 -0.05 -23.95 -14.08
C THR A 21 -1.02 -24.30 -15.21
N ILE A 22 -1.72 -23.28 -15.72
CA ILE A 22 -2.47 -23.37 -16.97
C ILE A 22 -1.40 -23.59 -18.04
N GLY A 23 -1.34 -24.81 -18.58
CA GLY A 23 -0.54 -25.10 -19.76
C GLY A 23 -0.90 -24.10 -20.85
N CYS A 24 0.12 -23.61 -21.56
CA CYS A 24 -0.03 -22.63 -22.64
C CYS A 24 -1.19 -23.04 -23.56
N LEU A 25 -2.31 -22.31 -23.47
CA LEU A 25 -3.39 -22.39 -24.43
C LEU A 25 -2.83 -21.87 -25.76
N ASN A 26 -2.68 -22.75 -26.74
CA ASN A 26 -2.52 -22.30 -28.11
C ASN A 26 -3.78 -21.49 -28.46
N PRO A 27 -3.65 -20.21 -28.86
CA PRO A 27 -4.80 -19.47 -29.36
C PRO A 27 -5.19 -20.09 -30.70
N GLU A 28 -6.24 -20.91 -30.70
CA GLU A 28 -6.81 -21.45 -31.94
C GLU A 28 -7.49 -20.33 -32.71
N SER A 29 -6.73 -19.68 -33.59
CA SER A 29 -7.29 -18.97 -34.74
C SER A 29 -7.85 -20.04 -35.69
N ASN A 30 -9.18 -20.09 -35.82
CA ASN A 30 -10.00 -21.02 -36.61
C ASN A 30 -10.56 -22.25 -35.87
N ALA A 31 -11.12 -22.05 -34.68
CA ALA A 31 -12.00 -23.06 -34.09
C ALA A 31 -13.24 -23.29 -35.00
N PRO A 32 -13.56 -24.54 -35.39
CA PRO A 32 -14.76 -24.85 -36.15
C PRO A 32 -16.05 -24.40 -35.41
N PRO A 33 -17.19 -24.23 -36.09
CA PRO A 33 -18.45 -23.89 -35.45
C PRO A 33 -18.73 -24.86 -34.29
N LEU A 34 -19.12 -24.30 -33.14
CA LEU A 34 -19.32 -25.03 -31.90
C LEU A 34 -20.41 -26.08 -32.12
N ARG A 35 -20.03 -27.35 -32.15
CA ARG A 35 -20.98 -28.45 -32.22
C ARG A 35 -21.53 -28.72 -30.82
N HIS A 36 -22.85 -28.72 -30.72
CA HIS A 36 -23.55 -29.06 -29.49
C HIS A 36 -23.35 -30.56 -29.20
N TYR A 37 -22.51 -30.88 -28.22
CA TYR A 37 -22.35 -32.24 -27.72
C TYR A 37 -22.95 -32.30 -26.32
N GLN A 38 -24.06 -33.03 -26.21
CA GLN A 38 -24.85 -33.11 -24.99
C GLN A 38 -24.07 -33.65 -23.78
N PRO A 39 -23.33 -34.78 -23.88
CA PRO A 39 -22.56 -35.32 -22.75
C PRO A 39 -21.53 -34.32 -22.20
N SER A 40 -20.98 -33.48 -23.08
CA SER A 40 -19.99 -32.47 -22.73
C SER A 40 -20.60 -31.30 -21.97
N LEU A 41 -21.79 -30.84 -22.38
CA LEU A 41 -22.53 -29.82 -21.63
C LEU A 41 -23.06 -30.36 -20.30
N ASP A 42 -23.50 -31.63 -20.25
CA ASP A 42 -23.88 -32.29 -19.00
C ASP A 42 -22.71 -32.34 -18.01
N ALA A 43 -21.54 -32.77 -18.49
CA ALA A 43 -20.31 -32.81 -17.71
C ALA A 43 -19.90 -31.42 -17.20
N LEU A 44 -19.96 -30.39 -18.05
CA LEU A 44 -19.65 -29.01 -17.67
C LEU A 44 -20.61 -28.48 -16.61
N ASN A 45 -21.90 -28.58 -16.87
CA ASN A 45 -22.94 -28.01 -16.02
C ASN A 45 -23.08 -28.77 -14.70
N SER A 46 -22.68 -30.05 -14.62
CA SER A 46 -22.63 -30.80 -13.35
C SER A 46 -21.71 -30.13 -12.32
N GLN A 47 -20.54 -29.63 -12.74
CA GLN A 47 -19.62 -28.92 -11.85
C GLN A 47 -20.11 -27.52 -11.54
N VAL A 48 -20.76 -26.84 -12.49
CA VAL A 48 -21.41 -25.55 -12.21
C VAL A 48 -22.50 -25.71 -11.15
N ALA A 49 -23.34 -26.75 -11.26
CA ALA A 49 -24.37 -27.05 -10.27
C ALA A 49 -23.75 -27.34 -8.91
N LYS A 50 -22.69 -28.17 -8.88
CA LYS A 50 -21.92 -28.46 -7.66
C LYS A 50 -21.43 -27.20 -6.97
N MET A 51 -20.74 -26.33 -7.70
CA MET A 51 -20.16 -25.12 -7.13
C MET A 51 -21.23 -24.09 -6.74
N ALA A 52 -22.34 -24.03 -7.47
CA ALA A 52 -23.46 -23.14 -7.14
C ALA A 52 -24.17 -23.59 -5.84
N TYR A 53 -24.38 -24.89 -5.66
CA TYR A 53 -24.89 -25.45 -4.40
C TYR A 53 -23.98 -25.08 -3.22
N ILE A 54 -22.68 -25.34 -3.37
CA ILE A 54 -21.69 -25.08 -2.32
C ILE A 54 -21.61 -23.59 -2.00
N SER A 55 -21.61 -22.74 -3.02
CA SER A 55 -21.63 -21.28 -2.87
C SER A 55 -22.81 -20.83 -2.00
N ASP A 56 -24.02 -21.32 -2.29
CA ASP A 56 -25.21 -20.89 -1.56
C ASP A 56 -25.26 -21.43 -0.12
N GLN A 57 -24.93 -22.71 0.09
CA GLN A 57 -25.00 -23.36 1.40
C GLN A 57 -23.89 -22.90 2.35
N HIS A 58 -22.67 -22.75 1.83
CA HIS A 58 -21.50 -22.41 2.64
C HIS A 58 -21.05 -20.97 2.54
N LYS A 59 -21.75 -20.15 1.73
CA LYS A 59 -21.41 -18.73 1.51
C LYS A 59 -19.97 -18.57 1.03
N TYR A 60 -19.55 -19.43 0.09
CA TYR A 60 -18.25 -19.38 -0.57
C TYR A 60 -18.34 -18.68 -1.92
N ASP A 61 -17.28 -17.99 -2.35
CA ASP A 61 -17.26 -17.29 -3.64
C ASP A 61 -17.35 -18.27 -4.82
N PHE A 62 -18.45 -18.23 -5.56
CA PHE A 62 -18.72 -19.13 -6.67
C PHE A 62 -17.62 -19.11 -7.75
N ASN A 63 -17.15 -17.92 -8.12
CA ASN A 63 -16.11 -17.78 -9.15
C ASN A 63 -14.78 -18.36 -8.68
N TYR A 64 -14.44 -18.16 -7.41
CA TYR A 64 -13.29 -18.77 -6.77
C TYR A 64 -13.41 -20.30 -6.77
N LEU A 65 -14.58 -20.84 -6.42
CA LEU A 65 -14.81 -22.28 -6.43
C LEU A 65 -14.61 -22.88 -7.83
N MET A 66 -15.18 -22.24 -8.85
CA MET A 66 -15.02 -22.64 -10.25
C MET A 66 -13.56 -22.60 -10.68
N TYR A 67 -12.86 -21.49 -10.41
CA TYR A 67 -11.47 -21.31 -10.81
C TYR A 67 -10.52 -22.28 -10.10
N GLN A 68 -10.72 -22.48 -8.79
CA GLN A 68 -9.73 -23.17 -7.98
C GLN A 68 -9.99 -24.67 -7.78
N PHE A 69 -11.22 -25.12 -7.97
CA PHE A 69 -11.57 -26.53 -7.78
C PHE A 69 -12.16 -27.20 -9.02
N ALA A 70 -13.02 -26.53 -9.78
CA ALA A 70 -13.60 -27.13 -10.99
C ALA A 70 -12.63 -27.10 -12.18
N GLN A 71 -12.09 -25.93 -12.53
CA GLN A 71 -11.22 -25.76 -13.70
C GLN A 71 -9.95 -26.63 -13.71
N PRO A 72 -9.28 -26.88 -12.56
CA PRO A 72 -8.12 -27.75 -12.51
C PRO A 72 -8.45 -29.24 -12.58
N MET A 73 -9.72 -29.64 -12.41
CA MET A 73 -10.12 -31.04 -12.39
C MET A 73 -9.77 -31.72 -13.72
N TYR A 74 -9.32 -32.98 -13.67
CA TYR A 74 -9.15 -33.76 -14.90
C TYR A 74 -10.51 -34.25 -15.40
N LEU A 75 -10.67 -34.41 -16.72
CA LEU A 75 -11.92 -34.91 -17.29
C LEU A 75 -12.30 -36.30 -16.79
N LYS A 76 -11.31 -37.16 -16.51
CA LYS A 76 -11.54 -38.48 -15.90
C LYS A 76 -12.19 -38.44 -14.51
N ASP A 77 -12.04 -37.32 -13.79
CA ASP A 77 -12.58 -37.16 -12.44
C ASP A 77 -14.02 -36.60 -12.46
N LEU A 78 -14.59 -36.33 -13.64
CA LEU A 78 -15.95 -35.85 -13.80
C LEU A 78 -16.98 -36.98 -13.66
N PRO A 79 -18.16 -36.71 -13.08
CA PRO A 79 -19.23 -37.70 -12.91
C PRO A 79 -19.81 -38.17 -14.26
N THR A 80 -19.63 -37.40 -15.32
CA THR A 80 -20.02 -37.76 -16.69
C THR A 80 -18.86 -37.43 -17.62
N GLN A 81 -18.50 -38.40 -18.46
CA GLN A 81 -17.42 -38.21 -19.42
C GLN A 81 -17.90 -37.39 -20.62
N PRO A 82 -17.07 -36.47 -21.16
CA PRO A 82 -17.42 -35.69 -22.32
C PRO A 82 -17.54 -36.56 -23.58
N ALA A 83 -18.12 -36.01 -24.64
CA ALA A 83 -18.34 -36.74 -25.88
C ALA A 83 -17.02 -37.20 -26.51
N GLN A 84 -16.91 -38.49 -26.83
CA GLN A 84 -15.70 -39.09 -27.42
C GLN A 84 -15.31 -38.44 -28.75
N GLN A 85 -16.28 -37.92 -29.50
CA GLN A 85 -16.10 -37.26 -30.79
C GLN A 85 -15.33 -35.93 -30.70
N GLU A 86 -15.13 -35.41 -29.50
CA GLU A 86 -14.43 -34.14 -29.26
C GLU A 86 -12.91 -34.28 -29.08
N ASN A 87 -12.39 -35.51 -29.15
CA ASN A 87 -10.96 -35.86 -29.03
C ASN A 87 -10.27 -35.33 -27.76
N PHE A 88 -11.02 -35.16 -26.67
CA PHE A 88 -10.43 -34.92 -25.35
C PHE A 88 -9.89 -36.24 -24.78
N GLN A 89 -8.67 -36.21 -24.27
CA GLN A 89 -8.07 -37.28 -23.49
C GLN A 89 -8.46 -37.16 -22.01
N GLU A 90 -8.38 -38.28 -21.29
CA GLU A 90 -8.70 -38.40 -19.86
C GLU A 90 -7.94 -37.40 -18.96
N TYR A 91 -6.73 -37.01 -19.38
CA TYR A 91 -5.84 -36.09 -18.67
C TYR A 91 -5.97 -34.62 -19.11
N ASN A 92 -6.84 -34.32 -20.07
CA ASN A 92 -7.20 -32.92 -20.33
C ASN A 92 -7.90 -32.34 -19.10
N ARG A 93 -7.83 -31.01 -18.98
CA ARG A 93 -8.46 -30.28 -17.87
C ARG A 93 -9.90 -29.90 -18.19
N TYR A 94 -10.72 -29.81 -17.15
CA TYR A 94 -12.05 -29.22 -17.24
C TYR A 94 -12.02 -27.82 -17.87
N SER A 95 -10.99 -27.00 -17.58
CA SER A 95 -10.83 -25.66 -18.17
C SER A 95 -10.75 -25.68 -19.70
N GLU A 96 -10.19 -26.72 -20.30
CA GLU A 96 -10.11 -26.85 -21.76
C GLU A 96 -11.50 -27.09 -22.36
N LEU A 97 -12.25 -28.04 -21.79
CA LEU A 97 -13.65 -28.29 -22.16
C LEU A 97 -14.51 -27.05 -21.92
N PHE A 98 -14.32 -26.38 -20.79
CA PHE A 98 -15.06 -25.19 -20.40
C PHE A 98 -14.81 -24.05 -21.38
N SER A 99 -13.54 -23.77 -21.73
CA SER A 99 -13.18 -22.71 -22.67
C SER A 99 -13.68 -22.98 -24.10
N ARG A 100 -13.88 -24.25 -24.47
CA ARG A 100 -14.49 -24.62 -25.75
C ARG A 100 -15.96 -24.16 -25.81
N TYR A 101 -16.75 -24.45 -24.79
CA TYR A 101 -18.20 -24.18 -24.76
C TYR A 101 -18.58 -22.79 -24.23
N TYR A 102 -17.83 -22.26 -23.27
CA TYR A 102 -18.11 -21.02 -22.56
C TYR A 102 -17.05 -19.95 -22.82
N GLY A 103 -17.44 -18.67 -22.75
CA GLY A 103 -16.52 -17.54 -22.75
C GLY A 103 -16.16 -17.08 -21.34
N ASN A 104 -15.28 -16.08 -21.22
CA ASN A 104 -14.90 -15.51 -19.91
C ASN A 104 -16.11 -14.97 -19.11
N ALA A 105 -17.15 -14.49 -19.79
CA ALA A 105 -18.41 -14.03 -19.21
C ALA A 105 -19.52 -15.08 -19.37
N TYR A 106 -19.30 -16.29 -18.87
CA TYR A 106 -20.22 -17.43 -19.05
C TYR A 106 -21.55 -17.29 -18.29
N LEU A 107 -21.61 -16.47 -17.24
CA LEU A 107 -22.86 -16.11 -16.57
C LEU A 107 -23.46 -14.88 -17.27
N LYS A 108 -24.75 -14.93 -17.57
CA LYS A 108 -25.47 -13.78 -18.14
C LYS A 108 -25.51 -12.63 -17.12
N SER A 109 -25.43 -11.38 -17.58
CA SER A 109 -25.43 -10.20 -16.69
C SER A 109 -26.72 -10.07 -15.88
N ASP A 110 -27.84 -10.56 -16.40
CA ASP A 110 -29.16 -10.64 -15.77
C ASP A 110 -29.51 -12.08 -15.32
N LEU A 111 -28.49 -12.84 -14.88
CA LEU A 111 -28.64 -14.23 -14.42
C LEU A 111 -29.84 -14.38 -13.48
N LYS A 112 -30.81 -15.23 -13.87
CA LYS A 112 -31.96 -15.56 -13.04
C LYS A 112 -31.57 -16.65 -12.04
N THR A 113 -31.42 -16.31 -10.78
CA THR A 113 -31.09 -17.29 -9.74
C THR A 113 -31.80 -17.00 -8.41
N ASN A 114 -32.18 -18.06 -7.69
CA ASN A 114 -32.60 -17.99 -6.30
C ASN A 114 -31.46 -18.37 -5.32
N LEU A 115 -30.26 -18.59 -5.85
CA LEU A 115 -29.06 -18.92 -5.09
C LEU A 115 -28.26 -17.64 -4.80
N ASN A 116 -27.55 -17.66 -3.68
CA ASN A 116 -26.60 -16.61 -3.37
C ASN A 116 -25.21 -16.94 -3.97
N LEU A 117 -24.86 -16.26 -5.08
CA LEU A 117 -23.64 -16.54 -5.86
C LEU A 117 -22.56 -15.43 -5.84
N THR A 118 -22.83 -14.25 -5.27
CA THR A 118 -21.90 -13.09 -5.30
C THR A 118 -21.51 -12.58 -3.91
N ASN A 119 -20.28 -12.06 -3.78
CA ASN A 119 -19.70 -11.45 -2.56
C ASN A 119 -19.52 -12.38 -1.35
N PHE A 120 -18.88 -13.53 -1.57
CA PHE A 120 -18.76 -14.58 -0.57
C PHE A 120 -17.32 -14.91 -0.16
N PHE A 121 -17.20 -15.74 0.89
CA PHE A 121 -15.94 -16.06 1.55
C PHE A 121 -14.99 -16.83 0.62
N LYS A 122 -13.72 -16.39 0.57
CA LYS A 122 -12.62 -17.06 -0.15
C LYS A 122 -11.33 -16.84 0.64
N PRO A 123 -10.32 -17.74 0.49
CA PRO A 123 -8.98 -17.49 1.01
C PRO A 123 -8.46 -16.15 0.51
N GLU A 124 -7.96 -15.35 1.43
CA GLU A 124 -7.31 -14.09 1.15
C GLU A 124 -5.86 -14.33 0.73
N GLN A 125 -5.26 -13.36 0.06
CA GLN A 125 -3.84 -13.38 -0.27
C GLN A 125 -3.16 -12.19 0.36
N ALA A 126 -1.93 -12.41 0.81
CA ALA A 126 -1.00 -11.34 1.12
C ALA A 126 -0.32 -10.90 -0.17
N ASN A 127 0.06 -9.62 -0.22
CA ASN A 127 0.78 -9.08 -1.35
C ASN A 127 2.09 -9.87 -1.57
N LYS A 128 2.28 -10.37 -2.79
CA LYS A 128 3.44 -11.22 -3.15
C LYS A 128 4.77 -10.46 -3.02
N MET A 129 4.79 -9.17 -3.32
CA MET A 129 5.99 -8.35 -3.17
C MET A 129 6.39 -8.22 -1.70
N ILE A 130 5.44 -7.93 -0.80
CA ILE A 130 5.68 -7.90 0.65
C ILE A 130 6.18 -9.25 1.14
N SER A 131 5.55 -10.34 0.68
CA SER A 131 5.90 -11.71 1.05
C SER A 131 7.34 -12.04 0.66
N ASN A 132 7.70 -11.71 -0.58
CA ASN A 132 9.05 -11.91 -1.09
C ASN A 132 10.06 -11.05 -0.33
N VAL A 133 9.81 -9.75 -0.19
CA VAL A 133 10.73 -8.83 0.51
C VAL A 133 10.97 -9.29 1.96
N ALA A 134 9.94 -9.72 2.67
CA ALA A 134 10.07 -10.22 4.04
C ALA A 134 10.93 -11.50 4.10
N GLN A 135 10.64 -12.48 3.22
CA GLN A 135 11.37 -13.76 3.18
C GLN A 135 12.82 -13.60 2.74
N TRP A 136 13.07 -12.89 1.64
CA TRP A 136 14.41 -12.62 1.12
C TRP A 136 15.20 -11.77 2.11
N GLY A 137 14.59 -10.72 2.65
CA GLY A 137 15.19 -9.88 3.68
C GLY A 137 15.61 -10.72 4.88
N SER A 138 14.72 -11.55 5.42
CA SER A 138 15.05 -12.43 6.55
C SER A 138 16.18 -13.41 6.21
N GLN A 139 16.17 -14.03 5.04
CA GLN A 139 17.23 -14.97 4.64
C GLN A 139 18.59 -14.28 4.49
N ILE A 140 18.63 -13.15 3.77
CA ILE A 140 19.86 -12.38 3.51
C ILE A 140 20.44 -11.88 4.83
N PHE A 141 19.62 -11.25 5.68
CA PHE A 141 20.08 -10.74 6.97
C PHE A 141 20.44 -11.84 7.96
N ASN A 142 19.80 -13.02 7.92
CA ASN A 142 20.23 -14.16 8.72
C ASN A 142 21.60 -14.72 8.29
N ILE A 143 21.94 -14.66 7.00
CA ILE A 143 23.28 -15.05 6.54
C ILE A 143 24.30 -13.98 6.90
N PHE A 144 23.97 -12.72 6.64
CA PHE A 144 24.82 -11.57 6.95
C PHE A 144 25.14 -11.50 8.46
N THR A 145 24.13 -11.58 9.33
CA THR A 145 24.34 -11.57 10.80
C THR A 145 25.24 -12.70 11.30
N LYS A 146 25.28 -13.84 10.60
CA LYS A 146 26.10 -15.00 10.98
C LYS A 146 27.51 -15.01 10.37
N LYS A 147 27.68 -14.43 9.18
CA LYS A 147 28.91 -14.57 8.37
C LYS A 147 29.53 -13.25 7.89
N GLY A 148 28.87 -12.13 8.14
CA GLY A 148 29.22 -10.81 7.58
C GLY A 148 29.06 -10.74 6.06
N LEU A 149 29.25 -9.55 5.48
CA LEU A 149 29.23 -9.39 4.02
C LEU A 149 30.37 -10.20 3.38
N HIS A 150 31.56 -10.17 3.96
CA HIS A 150 32.71 -10.94 3.47
C HIS A 150 32.40 -12.44 3.36
N GLY A 151 31.77 -13.04 4.37
CA GLY A 151 31.40 -14.46 4.33
C GLY A 151 30.28 -14.77 3.34
N LEU A 152 29.34 -13.84 3.13
CA LEU A 152 28.31 -13.94 2.09
C LEU A 152 28.96 -13.90 0.69
N LEU A 153 29.82 -12.92 0.43
CA LEU A 153 30.53 -12.76 -0.83
C LEU A 153 31.45 -13.96 -1.13
N THR A 154 32.10 -14.52 -0.11
CA THR A 154 32.95 -15.70 -0.27
C THR A 154 32.13 -16.95 -0.65
N LEU A 155 30.91 -17.11 -0.15
CA LEU A 155 30.01 -18.19 -0.57
C LEU A 155 29.56 -18.02 -2.02
N ILE A 156 29.30 -16.77 -2.43
CA ILE A 156 28.87 -16.41 -3.77
C ILE A 156 30.01 -16.58 -4.79
N ALA A 157 31.24 -16.20 -4.42
CA ALA A 157 32.42 -16.32 -5.27
C ALA A 157 32.92 -17.76 -5.41
N ASN A 158 32.83 -18.57 -4.34
CA ASN A 158 33.28 -19.97 -4.36
C ASN A 158 32.21 -20.94 -4.90
N GLY A 159 30.94 -20.58 -4.86
CA GLY A 159 29.89 -21.33 -5.55
C GLY A 159 29.72 -20.81 -6.97
N HIS A 160 29.37 -21.64 -7.95
CA HIS A 160 28.85 -21.15 -9.24
C HIS A 160 27.49 -20.40 -9.10
N LEU A 161 27.14 -19.97 -7.89
CA LEU A 161 25.89 -19.34 -7.49
C LEU A 161 25.72 -17.97 -8.15
N LEU A 162 26.77 -17.18 -8.36
CA LEU A 162 26.61 -15.88 -9.03
C LEU A 162 25.99 -16.03 -10.43
N ASN A 163 26.47 -17.01 -11.22
CA ASN A 163 25.92 -17.32 -12.55
C ASN A 163 24.56 -18.04 -12.49
N GLU A 164 24.23 -18.71 -11.38
CA GLU A 164 22.93 -19.34 -11.15
C GLU A 164 21.86 -18.36 -10.57
N PHE A 165 22.28 -17.25 -9.94
CA PHE A 165 21.39 -16.26 -9.27
C PHE A 165 21.23 -14.95 -10.06
N LEU A 166 22.31 -14.50 -10.70
CA LEU A 166 22.40 -13.25 -11.45
C LEU A 166 22.74 -13.57 -12.90
N SER A 167 21.80 -14.20 -13.61
CA SER A 167 22.00 -14.52 -15.02
C SER A 167 22.38 -13.24 -15.81
N PRO A 168 23.21 -13.34 -16.88
CA PRO A 168 23.57 -12.19 -17.69
C PRO A 168 22.37 -11.39 -18.19
N THR A 169 21.23 -12.04 -18.44
CA THR A 169 19.96 -11.39 -18.81
C THR A 169 19.40 -10.52 -17.68
N ILE A 170 19.43 -10.99 -16.43
CA ILE A 170 18.96 -10.23 -15.26
C ILE A 170 19.88 -9.05 -15.00
N LEU A 171 21.20 -9.25 -15.10
CA LEU A 171 22.19 -8.19 -14.91
C LEU A 171 22.08 -7.10 -15.98
N LYS A 172 21.88 -7.49 -17.24
CA LYS A 172 21.64 -6.55 -18.33
C LYS A 172 20.33 -5.77 -18.13
N PHE A 173 19.25 -6.45 -17.77
CA PHE A 173 17.99 -5.79 -17.44
C PHE A 173 18.13 -4.83 -16.24
N ALA A 174 18.88 -5.21 -15.20
CA ALA A 174 19.19 -4.33 -14.09
C ALA A 174 20.01 -3.11 -14.52
N SER A 175 20.92 -3.25 -15.49
CA SER A 175 21.68 -2.12 -16.06
C SER A 175 20.81 -1.17 -16.87
N ASP A 176 19.74 -1.65 -17.49
CA ASP A 176 18.79 -0.80 -18.22
C ASP A 176 17.86 -0.04 -17.27
N ILE A 177 17.61 -0.58 -16.07
CA ILE A 177 16.79 0.05 -15.02
C ILE A 177 17.60 1.01 -14.15
N LEU A 178 18.80 0.60 -13.73
CA LEU A 178 19.71 1.39 -12.89
C LEU A 178 20.62 2.25 -13.78
N ASP A 179 19.98 3.05 -14.64
CA ASP A 179 20.69 4.00 -15.47
C ASP A 179 21.29 5.16 -14.64
N GLN A 180 22.09 5.98 -15.31
CA GLN A 180 22.81 7.07 -14.64
C GLN A 180 21.86 8.08 -13.99
N GLU A 181 20.73 8.41 -14.62
CA GLU A 181 19.75 9.37 -14.09
C GLU A 181 19.08 8.84 -12.82
N THR A 182 18.72 7.56 -12.82
CA THR A 182 18.17 6.84 -11.66
C THR A 182 19.15 6.82 -10.50
N LEU A 183 20.42 6.48 -10.77
CA LEU A 183 21.46 6.45 -9.75
C LEU A 183 21.74 7.85 -9.17
N ILE A 184 21.74 8.89 -10.01
CA ILE A 184 21.85 10.28 -9.56
C ILE A 184 20.64 10.67 -8.70
N SER A 185 19.43 10.23 -9.05
CA SER A 185 18.23 10.51 -8.27
C SER A 185 18.29 9.84 -6.89
N LEU A 186 18.76 8.60 -6.82
CA LEU A 186 18.99 7.87 -5.56
C LEU A 186 20.11 8.53 -4.75
N LEU A 187 21.23 8.89 -5.36
CA LEU A 187 22.32 9.64 -4.71
C LEU A 187 21.79 10.93 -4.06
N ASN A 188 21.05 11.73 -4.83
CA ASN A 188 20.46 13.00 -4.37
C ASN A 188 19.42 12.81 -3.26
N ALA A 189 18.80 11.64 -3.13
CA ALA A 189 17.88 11.36 -2.03
C ALA A 189 18.62 11.24 -0.69
N PHE A 190 19.91 10.93 -0.72
CA PHE A 190 20.78 10.79 0.45
C PHE A 190 21.79 11.93 0.64
N ASP A 191 21.82 12.90 -0.28
CA ASP A 191 22.66 14.08 -0.19
C ASP A 191 22.09 15.09 0.82
N ASP A 192 22.81 15.31 1.94
CA ASP A 192 22.44 16.31 2.94
C ASP A 192 23.05 17.69 2.66
N SER A 193 24.01 17.80 1.74
CA SER A 193 24.70 19.07 1.44
C SER A 193 23.72 20.15 0.96
N ILE A 194 22.62 19.76 0.32
CA ILE A 194 21.56 20.68 -0.12
C ILE A 194 20.85 21.39 1.03
N TYR A 195 20.95 20.89 2.27
CA TYR A 195 20.35 21.49 3.46
C TYR A 195 21.34 22.35 4.26
N GLN A 196 22.57 22.53 3.77
CA GLN A 196 23.54 23.36 4.44
C GLN A 196 23.01 24.80 4.60
N GLY A 197 22.96 25.29 5.84
CA GLY A 197 22.42 26.61 6.17
C GLY A 197 20.88 26.70 6.16
N MET A 198 20.18 25.58 6.00
CA MET A 198 18.73 25.47 6.19
C MET A 198 18.38 25.14 7.64
N THR A 199 17.21 25.58 8.08
CA THR A 199 16.57 25.11 9.32
C THR A 199 15.85 23.78 9.10
N TYR A 200 15.39 23.13 10.18
CA TYR A 200 14.50 21.98 10.07
C TYR A 200 13.19 22.31 9.33
N GLN A 201 12.60 23.49 9.56
CA GLN A 201 11.39 23.90 8.82
C GLN A 201 11.65 24.06 7.33
N GLU A 202 12.77 24.68 6.95
CA GLU A 202 13.14 24.84 5.53
C GLU A 202 13.42 23.48 4.88
N SER A 203 14.12 22.59 5.59
CA SER A 203 14.38 21.22 5.11
C SER A 203 13.09 20.42 4.97
N LEU A 204 12.15 20.53 5.91
CA LEU A 204 10.81 19.93 5.80
C LEU A 204 10.08 20.46 4.56
N THR A 205 10.09 21.77 4.34
CA THR A 205 9.48 22.39 3.15
C THR A 205 10.14 21.91 1.86
N SER A 206 11.47 21.79 1.82
CA SER A 206 12.20 21.19 0.70
C SER A 206 11.75 19.74 0.43
N GLY A 207 11.64 18.93 1.48
CA GLY A 207 11.09 17.57 1.41
C GLY A 207 9.65 17.54 0.88
N MET A 208 8.80 18.44 1.36
CA MET A 208 7.41 18.54 0.93
C MET A 208 7.31 18.85 -0.56
N ILE A 209 8.10 19.79 -1.08
CA ILE A 209 8.17 20.09 -2.52
C ILE A 209 8.70 18.88 -3.30
N GLY A 210 9.64 18.12 -2.74
CA GLY A 210 10.07 16.83 -3.29
C GLY A 210 8.93 15.83 -3.46
N LEU A 211 8.11 15.67 -2.41
CA LEU A 211 6.92 14.83 -2.48
C LEU A 211 5.91 15.33 -3.52
N VAL A 212 5.75 16.65 -3.69
CA VAL A 212 4.93 17.21 -4.79
C VAL A 212 5.45 16.75 -6.15
N ASN A 213 6.77 16.82 -6.37
CA ASN A 213 7.38 16.35 -7.61
C ASN A 213 7.12 14.85 -7.85
N ALA A 214 7.23 14.03 -6.79
CA ALA A 214 6.93 12.61 -6.87
C ALA A 214 5.46 12.34 -7.25
N VAL A 215 4.52 13.05 -6.61
CA VAL A 215 3.07 12.92 -6.89
C VAL A 215 2.76 13.35 -8.33
N ASN A 216 3.38 14.44 -8.82
CA ASN A 216 3.21 14.87 -10.20
C ASN A 216 3.68 13.79 -11.19
N GLU A 217 4.86 13.22 -10.98
CA GLU A 217 5.40 12.16 -11.82
C GLU A 217 4.50 10.91 -11.81
N LEU A 218 4.06 10.47 -10.63
CA LEU A 218 3.18 9.31 -10.47
C LEU A 218 1.76 9.49 -11.03
N THR A 219 1.35 10.73 -11.27
CA THR A 219 0.04 11.06 -11.87
C THR A 219 0.15 11.54 -13.32
N GLY A 220 1.38 11.63 -13.86
CA GLY A 220 1.63 12.10 -15.22
C GLY A 220 1.45 13.61 -15.41
N LYS A 221 1.49 14.40 -14.34
CA LYS A 221 1.53 15.87 -14.43
C LYS A 221 2.95 16.33 -14.75
N SER A 222 3.05 17.29 -15.68
CA SER A 222 4.31 17.90 -16.08
C SER A 222 4.73 18.99 -15.10
N GLY A 223 6.04 19.16 -14.94
CA GLY A 223 6.64 20.20 -14.10
C GLY A 223 7.28 19.66 -12.82
N ARG A 224 8.53 20.09 -12.59
CA ARG A 224 9.26 19.90 -11.33
C ARG A 224 9.48 21.27 -10.70
N PHE A 225 9.30 21.32 -9.39
CA PHE A 225 9.55 22.49 -8.56
C PHE A 225 10.93 22.38 -7.93
N ASP A 226 11.61 23.52 -7.82
CA ASP A 226 12.91 23.57 -7.16
C ASP A 226 12.72 23.48 -5.64
N TYR A 227 13.48 22.59 -5.01
CA TYR A 227 13.52 22.38 -3.58
C TYR A 227 14.91 22.62 -2.98
N LYS A 228 15.92 22.90 -3.80
CA LYS A 228 17.31 23.04 -3.35
C LYS A 228 17.63 24.47 -2.94
N ASN A 229 17.00 25.47 -3.54
CA ASN A 229 17.25 26.87 -3.18
C ASN A 229 16.32 27.34 -2.05
N LYS A 230 16.91 27.77 -0.93
CA LYS A 230 16.23 28.33 0.25
C LYS A 230 15.26 29.47 -0.08
N THR A 231 15.54 30.31 -1.08
CA THR A 231 14.62 31.40 -1.47
C THR A 231 13.32 30.88 -2.07
N ASN A 232 13.34 29.69 -2.68
CA ASN A 232 12.18 29.06 -3.30
C ASN A 232 11.28 28.32 -2.30
N LEU A 233 11.68 28.26 -1.02
CA LEU A 233 10.97 27.58 0.08
C LEU A 233 10.12 28.55 0.91
N GLN A 234 10.26 29.86 0.70
CA GLN A 234 9.55 30.88 1.46
C GLN A 234 8.07 30.94 1.06
N ALA A 235 7.19 31.29 2.01
CA ALA A 235 5.74 31.34 1.81
C ALA A 235 5.32 32.21 0.61
N THR A 236 6.06 33.29 0.37
CA THR A 236 5.81 34.28 -0.69
C THR A 236 6.41 33.89 -2.04
N ALA A 237 7.22 32.82 -2.09
CA ALA A 237 7.85 32.38 -3.33
C ALA A 237 6.81 31.78 -4.29
N TYR A 238 6.90 32.18 -5.57
CA TYR A 238 6.05 31.62 -6.62
C TYR A 238 6.21 30.09 -6.74
N ASN A 239 7.44 29.60 -6.60
CA ASN A 239 7.74 28.17 -6.61
C ASN A 239 6.98 27.43 -5.49
N TYR A 240 7.10 27.91 -4.25
CA TYR A 240 6.42 27.34 -3.08
C TYR A 240 4.90 27.29 -3.30
N THR A 241 4.29 28.44 -3.58
CA THR A 241 2.82 28.54 -3.71
C THR A 241 2.28 27.70 -4.87
N THR A 242 2.99 27.66 -6.01
CA THR A 242 2.59 26.87 -7.18
C THR A 242 2.75 25.37 -6.92
N ALA A 243 3.82 24.94 -6.23
CA ALA A 243 4.02 23.54 -5.85
C ALA A 243 2.86 23.02 -5.00
N PHE A 244 2.52 23.71 -3.91
CA PHE A 244 1.43 23.29 -3.02
C PHE A 244 0.07 23.35 -3.69
N LYS A 245 -0.22 24.36 -4.51
CA LYS A 245 -1.48 24.41 -5.29
C LYS A 245 -1.58 23.25 -6.26
N THR A 246 -0.51 22.93 -6.98
CA THR A 246 -0.46 21.79 -7.90
C THR A 246 -0.68 20.47 -7.15
N PHE A 247 -0.05 20.32 -5.99
CA PHE A 247 -0.28 19.17 -5.11
C PHE A 247 -1.74 19.05 -4.69
N GLY A 248 -2.31 20.11 -4.11
CA GLY A 248 -3.70 20.11 -3.65
C GLY A 248 -4.70 19.82 -4.77
N THR A 249 -4.52 20.41 -5.96
CA THR A 249 -5.35 20.09 -7.14
C THR A 249 -5.25 18.62 -7.51
N THR A 250 -4.04 18.07 -7.54
CA THR A 250 -3.80 16.67 -7.93
C THR A 250 -4.42 15.69 -6.93
N ILE A 251 -4.26 15.93 -5.63
CA ILE A 251 -4.89 15.09 -4.59
C ILE A 251 -6.42 15.16 -4.67
N VAL A 252 -6.99 16.35 -4.86
CA VAL A 252 -8.46 16.50 -5.01
C VAL A 252 -8.98 15.79 -6.27
N GLU A 253 -8.25 15.84 -7.39
CA GLU A 253 -8.60 15.10 -8.60
C GLU A 253 -8.54 13.58 -8.39
N ILE A 254 -7.58 13.07 -7.62
CA ILE A 254 -7.51 11.66 -7.22
C ILE A 254 -8.72 11.28 -6.35
N MET A 255 -9.03 12.09 -5.33
CA MET A 255 -10.19 11.87 -4.44
C MET A 255 -11.50 11.85 -5.21
N GLN A 256 -11.61 12.66 -6.26
CA GLN A 256 -12.76 12.72 -7.17
C GLN A 256 -12.72 11.67 -8.28
N GLN A 257 -11.75 10.73 -8.27
CA GLN A 257 -11.56 9.68 -9.27
C GLN A 257 -11.38 10.19 -10.71
N LYS A 258 -10.93 11.45 -10.87
CA LYS A 258 -10.66 12.07 -12.20
C LYS A 258 -9.32 11.63 -12.78
N ILE A 259 -8.35 11.34 -11.91
CA ILE A 259 -7.03 10.83 -12.28
C ILE A 259 -6.67 9.67 -11.35
N ASN A 260 -5.81 8.77 -11.82
CA ASN A 260 -5.32 7.61 -11.07
C ASN A 260 -3.80 7.65 -10.94
N PHE A 261 -3.27 7.10 -9.85
CA PHE A 261 -1.84 6.84 -9.72
C PHE A 261 -1.40 5.78 -10.73
N LYS A 262 -0.37 6.09 -11.52
CA LYS A 262 0.29 5.17 -12.45
C LYS A 262 1.63 4.74 -11.85
N PHE A 263 1.59 3.88 -10.84
CA PHE A 263 2.82 3.37 -10.25
C PHE A 263 3.41 2.22 -11.08
N ASN A 264 4.62 2.41 -11.58
CA ASN A 264 5.48 1.40 -12.16
C ASN A 264 6.87 1.55 -11.54
N LEU A 265 7.30 0.54 -10.77
CA LEU A 265 8.59 0.55 -10.07
C LEU A 265 9.76 0.89 -11.01
N ILE A 266 9.73 0.43 -12.26
CA ILE A 266 10.80 0.65 -13.24
C ILE A 266 10.82 2.11 -13.71
N ASN A 267 9.65 2.68 -14.01
CA ASN A 267 9.56 4.01 -14.61
C ASN A 267 9.47 5.14 -13.57
N ASN A 268 9.36 4.82 -12.29
CA ASN A 268 9.12 5.79 -11.22
C ASN A 268 10.20 5.79 -10.13
N LEU A 269 11.41 5.30 -10.42
CA LEU A 269 12.51 5.30 -9.46
C LEU A 269 12.90 6.72 -9.02
N THR A 270 12.77 7.71 -9.90
CA THR A 270 12.97 9.13 -9.55
C THR A 270 11.92 9.62 -8.57
N ALA A 271 10.63 9.35 -8.80
CA ALA A 271 9.58 9.64 -7.82
C ALA A 271 9.80 8.91 -6.48
N ILE A 272 10.25 7.66 -6.49
CA ILE A 272 10.55 6.89 -5.27
C ILE A 272 11.71 7.55 -4.50
N SER A 273 12.73 8.03 -5.20
CA SER A 273 13.87 8.73 -4.58
C SER A 273 13.42 10.00 -3.87
N GLU A 274 12.50 10.76 -4.47
CA GLU A 274 11.89 11.95 -3.86
C GLU A 274 11.03 11.60 -2.62
N VAL A 275 10.30 10.49 -2.65
CA VAL A 275 9.57 9.96 -1.48
C VAL A 275 10.53 9.56 -0.36
N ILE A 276 11.60 8.83 -0.68
CA ILE A 276 12.64 8.44 0.29
C ILE A 276 13.23 9.68 0.95
N ARG A 277 13.56 10.71 0.17
CA ARG A 277 14.11 11.97 0.67
C ARG A 277 13.15 12.65 1.65
N PHE A 278 11.88 12.78 1.28
CA PHE A 278 10.85 13.34 2.17
C PHE A 278 10.74 12.56 3.48
N SER A 279 10.62 11.23 3.39
CA SER A 279 10.54 10.37 4.58
C SER A 279 11.76 10.53 5.49
N ARG A 280 12.97 10.57 4.92
CA ARG A 280 14.21 10.77 5.68
C ARG A 280 14.23 12.09 6.44
N ILE A 281 13.82 13.19 5.81
CA ILE A 281 13.77 14.50 6.46
C ILE A 281 12.76 14.49 7.61
N VAL A 282 11.57 13.91 7.40
CA VAL A 282 10.53 13.79 8.45
C VAL A 282 11.04 12.94 9.61
N LEU A 283 11.71 11.83 9.35
CA LEU A 283 12.28 10.96 10.38
C LEU A 283 13.39 11.68 11.16
N ASN A 284 14.29 12.38 10.48
CA ASN A 284 15.35 13.16 11.14
C ASN A 284 14.77 14.30 12.01
N TYR A 285 13.67 14.94 11.57
CA TYR A 285 12.92 15.92 12.35
C TYR A 285 12.25 15.28 13.58
N LEU A 286 11.56 14.15 13.42
CA LEU A 286 10.90 13.44 14.53
C LEU A 286 11.89 12.94 15.57
N GLN A 287 13.11 12.58 15.17
CA GLN A 287 14.17 12.13 16.07
C GLN A 287 14.61 13.20 17.08
N GLN A 288 14.34 14.48 16.81
CA GLN A 288 14.66 15.59 17.71
C GLN A 288 13.74 15.66 18.94
N PHE A 289 12.69 14.83 19.00
CA PHE A 289 11.72 14.79 20.10
C PHE A 289 11.78 13.45 20.84
N ASP A 290 11.68 13.50 22.17
CA ASP A 290 11.54 12.32 23.03
C ASP A 290 10.08 12.14 23.43
N ALA A 291 9.49 10.99 23.10
CA ALA A 291 8.10 10.67 23.43
C ALA A 291 7.85 10.48 24.94
N ASN A 292 8.91 10.44 25.77
CA ASN A 292 8.80 10.42 27.23
C ASN A 292 8.78 11.80 27.86
N GLN A 293 9.04 12.86 27.09
CA GLN A 293 9.01 14.24 27.57
C GLN A 293 7.75 14.95 27.08
N ASP A 294 7.21 15.84 27.92
CA ASP A 294 6.16 16.74 27.50
C ASP A 294 6.75 17.80 26.58
N VAL A 295 6.33 17.80 25.32
CA VAL A 295 6.81 18.73 24.30
C VAL A 295 5.89 19.96 24.28
N THR A 296 6.45 21.14 24.54
CA THR A 296 5.72 22.41 24.48
C THR A 296 5.78 23.04 23.08
N TRP A 297 4.93 24.04 22.82
CA TRP A 297 5.02 24.85 21.60
C TRP A 297 6.42 25.46 21.39
N ASN A 298 7.02 25.98 22.46
CA ASN A 298 8.37 26.56 22.40
C ASN A 298 9.43 25.54 22.03
N ASP A 299 9.29 24.28 22.46
CA ASP A 299 10.18 23.20 22.03
C ASP A 299 10.03 22.91 20.53
N ILE A 300 8.80 22.88 20.02
CA ILE A 300 8.51 22.69 18.59
C ILE A 300 9.13 23.82 17.76
N VAL A 301 8.91 25.08 18.15
CA VAL A 301 9.47 26.26 17.46
C VAL A 301 10.99 26.26 17.52
N ARG A 302 11.57 25.89 18.67
CA ARG A 302 13.03 25.77 18.83
C ARG A 302 13.61 24.75 17.86
N VAL A 303 13.03 23.55 17.77
CA VAL A 303 13.50 22.51 16.84
C VAL A 303 13.33 22.96 15.39
N ARG A 304 12.16 23.49 15.01
CA ARG A 304 11.89 23.94 13.64
C ARG A 304 12.83 25.05 13.17
N SER A 305 13.27 25.91 14.10
CA SER A 305 14.16 27.05 13.83
C SER A 305 15.65 26.68 13.95
N ALA A 306 15.98 25.53 14.54
CA ALA A 306 17.34 25.05 14.63
C ALA A 306 17.89 24.69 13.25
N SER A 307 19.21 24.81 13.10
CA SER A 307 19.91 24.37 11.89
C SER A 307 19.74 22.87 11.68
N TYR A 308 19.50 22.46 10.44
CA TYR A 308 19.37 21.06 10.09
C TYR A 308 20.67 20.29 10.35
N GLN A 309 20.57 19.14 10.99
CA GLN A 309 21.72 18.26 11.21
C GLN A 309 22.11 17.55 9.91
N LEU A 310 23.25 17.94 9.35
CA LEU A 310 23.89 17.28 8.22
C LEU A 310 24.42 15.89 8.61
N ASP A 311 24.71 15.06 7.60
CA ASP A 311 25.15 13.67 7.77
C ASP A 311 24.18 12.89 8.68
N SER A 312 22.90 12.96 8.33
CA SER A 312 21.81 12.44 9.15
C SER A 312 21.97 10.95 9.44
N LYS A 313 21.96 10.60 10.72
CA LYS A 313 21.97 9.23 11.23
C LYS A 313 20.67 8.95 11.97
N ILE A 314 19.75 8.27 11.30
CA ILE A 314 18.41 8.02 11.84
C ILE A 314 18.42 6.73 12.66
N ASP A 315 18.09 6.81 13.94
CA ASP A 315 17.89 5.67 14.83
C ASP A 315 16.46 5.14 14.65
N LEU A 316 16.31 4.10 13.83
CA LEU A 316 15.01 3.50 13.55
C LEU A 316 14.39 2.89 14.82
N GLN A 317 15.21 2.36 15.73
CA GLN A 317 14.70 1.76 16.97
C GLN A 317 14.10 2.84 17.88
N GLN A 318 14.78 3.98 18.04
CA GLN A 318 14.27 5.12 18.77
C GLN A 318 12.98 5.66 18.14
N ILE A 319 12.94 5.84 16.82
CA ILE A 319 11.75 6.31 16.12
C ILE A 319 10.56 5.36 16.34
N MET A 320 10.76 4.06 16.14
CA MET A 320 9.69 3.07 16.30
C MET A 320 9.19 3.00 17.75
N ARG A 321 10.10 3.13 18.73
CA ARG A 321 9.76 3.25 20.15
C ARG A 321 8.91 4.49 20.41
N ASN A 322 9.34 5.65 19.93
CA ASN A 322 8.61 6.91 20.11
C ASN A 322 7.22 6.87 19.45
N LEU A 323 7.12 6.34 18.22
CA LEU A 323 5.84 6.12 17.55
C LEU A 323 4.91 5.21 18.35
N SER A 324 5.42 4.08 18.87
CA SER A 324 4.61 3.16 19.68
C SER A 324 4.06 3.82 20.95
N GLN A 325 4.80 4.77 21.51
CA GLN A 325 4.41 5.54 22.69
C GLN A 325 3.41 6.64 22.35
N TRP A 326 3.64 7.41 21.28
CA TRP A 326 2.71 8.45 20.83
C TRP A 326 1.35 7.88 20.44
N LEU A 327 1.34 6.75 19.73
CA LEU A 327 0.11 6.12 19.24
C LEU A 327 -0.59 5.25 20.29
N GLY A 328 0.15 4.72 21.27
CA GLY A 328 -0.35 3.74 22.25
C GLY A 328 -0.82 4.32 23.58
N ASP A 329 -0.79 5.65 23.75
CA ASP A 329 -1.18 6.30 24.99
C ASP A 329 -2.69 6.19 25.25
N SER A 330 -3.07 5.77 26.46
CA SER A 330 -4.48 5.53 26.78
C SER A 330 -5.32 6.80 26.85
N THR A 331 -4.69 7.96 27.11
CA THR A 331 -5.36 9.27 27.22
C THR A 331 -5.41 10.01 25.89
N GLY A 332 -4.58 9.60 24.92
CA GLY A 332 -4.40 10.28 23.64
C GLY A 332 -3.48 11.51 23.73
N LYS A 333 -3.07 11.97 24.92
CA LYS A 333 -2.25 13.18 25.07
C LYS A 333 -0.96 13.11 24.26
N ARG A 334 -0.32 11.93 24.20
CA ARG A 334 0.90 11.74 23.41
C ARG A 334 0.65 11.79 21.90
N LEU A 335 -0.52 11.36 21.43
CA LEU A 335 -0.93 11.51 20.03
C LEU A 335 -1.22 12.97 19.71
N GLN A 336 -1.86 13.72 20.62
CA GLN A 336 -2.05 15.16 20.51
C GLN A 336 -0.71 15.87 20.34
N THR A 337 0.31 15.48 21.14
CA THR A 337 1.68 15.99 21.01
C THR A 337 2.30 15.68 19.65
N LEU A 338 2.14 14.45 19.14
CA LEU A 338 2.63 14.11 17.79
C LEU A 338 1.94 14.95 16.70
N MET A 339 0.63 15.16 16.81
CA MET A 339 -0.10 16.05 15.92
C MET A 339 0.44 17.48 16.02
N ALA A 340 0.74 17.96 17.23
CA ALA A 340 1.33 19.27 17.42
C ALA A 340 2.70 19.42 16.73
N ILE A 341 3.60 18.45 16.96
CA ILE A 341 4.94 18.38 16.35
C ILE A 341 4.84 18.45 14.82
N LEU A 342 3.91 17.70 14.22
CA LEU A 342 3.78 17.59 12.77
C LEU A 342 2.99 18.75 12.13
N LEU A 343 1.96 19.27 12.79
CA LEU A 343 0.90 20.05 12.13
C LEU A 343 0.65 21.43 12.74
N GLN A 344 0.92 21.65 14.04
CA GLN A 344 0.57 22.92 14.70
C GLN A 344 1.34 24.08 14.07
N SER A 345 0.64 25.14 13.70
CA SER A 345 1.20 26.34 13.06
C SER A 345 1.22 27.58 13.96
N SER A 346 0.47 27.59 15.06
CA SER A 346 0.46 28.66 16.06
C SER A 346 0.29 28.10 17.47
N GLU A 347 0.81 28.83 18.47
CA GLU A 347 0.71 28.45 19.89
C GLU A 347 -0.75 28.31 20.34
N HIS A 348 -1.56 29.29 19.95
CA HIS A 348 -2.97 29.41 20.26
C HIS A 348 -3.77 29.49 18.96
N HIS A 349 -5.07 29.22 19.05
CA HIS A 349 -6.00 29.52 17.97
C HIS A 349 -6.05 31.04 17.68
N GLN A 350 -6.33 31.38 16.43
CA GLN A 350 -6.30 32.74 15.90
C GLN A 350 -7.71 33.33 15.71
N ILE A 351 -8.75 32.48 15.69
CA ILE A 351 -10.13 32.93 15.55
C ILE A 351 -10.62 33.66 16.80
N SER A 352 -11.06 34.89 16.60
CA SER A 352 -11.71 35.73 17.63
C SER A 352 -13.24 35.51 17.63
N PRO A 353 -13.94 35.70 18.75
CA PRO A 353 -15.40 35.73 18.76
C PRO A 353 -15.99 36.90 17.95
N MET A 354 -15.19 37.92 17.63
CA MET A 354 -15.63 39.07 16.80
C MET A 354 -15.40 38.81 15.31
N LEU A 355 -16.49 38.63 14.54
CA LEU A 355 -16.49 38.38 13.09
C LEU A 355 -15.45 39.23 12.31
N TRP A 356 -15.46 40.55 12.51
CA TRP A 356 -14.62 41.48 11.74
C TRP A 356 -13.13 41.32 11.99
N LYS A 357 -12.72 40.78 13.15
CA LYS A 357 -11.32 40.49 13.45
C LYS A 357 -10.80 39.27 12.69
N ASN A 358 -11.69 38.39 12.23
CA ASN A 358 -11.32 37.17 11.50
C ASN A 358 -11.32 37.36 9.98
N LEU A 359 -11.85 38.48 9.49
CA LEU A 359 -12.02 38.66 8.04
C LEU A 359 -10.69 38.59 7.30
N SER A 360 -9.65 39.28 7.78
CA SER A 360 -8.31 39.24 7.18
C SER A 360 -7.71 37.84 7.16
N PHE A 361 -7.90 37.09 8.25
CA PHE A 361 -7.45 35.70 8.37
C PHE A 361 -8.17 34.77 7.38
N LEU A 362 -9.46 34.97 7.13
CA LEU A 362 -10.25 34.07 6.28
C LEU A 362 -10.15 34.38 4.78
N VAL A 363 -9.89 35.64 4.41
CA VAL A 363 -9.80 36.08 2.99
C VAL A 363 -8.37 36.04 2.44
N THR A 364 -7.37 35.77 3.28
CA THR A 364 -5.97 35.66 2.87
C THR A 364 -5.56 34.20 2.87
N GLU A 365 -5.05 33.69 1.75
CA GLU A 365 -4.54 32.32 1.69
C GLU A 365 -3.26 32.23 2.53
N ASP A 366 -3.33 31.58 3.69
CA ASP A 366 -2.16 31.39 4.55
C ASP A 366 -1.57 29.99 4.33
N LEU A 367 -0.49 29.95 3.57
CA LEU A 367 0.34 28.75 3.40
C LEU A 367 1.69 28.93 4.11
N THR A 368 1.78 29.69 5.20
CA THR A 368 3.03 29.88 5.94
C THR A 368 3.66 28.52 6.30
N PRO A 369 4.96 28.29 6.01
CA PRO A 369 5.65 27.05 6.35
C PRO A 369 5.68 26.82 7.87
N ALA A 370 4.89 25.87 8.34
CA ALA A 370 4.90 25.42 9.73
C ALA A 370 4.56 23.93 9.81
N GLY A 371 5.53 23.12 10.23
CA GLY A 371 5.46 21.67 10.14
C GLY A 371 5.10 21.24 8.72
N LEU A 372 4.08 20.37 8.60
CA LEU A 372 3.50 19.87 7.35
C LEU A 372 2.17 20.54 7.00
N SER A 373 1.82 21.65 7.65
CA SER A 373 0.48 22.24 7.58
C SER A 373 0.01 22.66 6.18
N ALA A 374 0.93 23.12 5.34
CA ALA A 374 0.60 23.58 4.00
C ALA A 374 -0.06 22.50 3.13
N PHE A 375 0.28 21.21 3.31
CA PHE A 375 -0.39 20.12 2.60
C PHE A 375 -1.89 20.04 2.93
N GLY A 376 -2.24 20.08 4.21
CA GLY A 376 -3.63 19.99 4.63
C GLY A 376 -4.42 21.24 4.23
N LYS A 377 -3.87 22.44 4.52
CA LYS A 377 -4.50 23.73 4.17
C LYS A 377 -4.83 23.82 2.68
N VAL A 378 -3.89 23.47 1.80
CA VAL A 378 -4.10 23.60 0.34
C VAL A 378 -5.12 22.59 -0.20
N ILE A 379 -5.13 21.35 0.31
CA ILE A 379 -6.13 20.35 -0.07
C ILE A 379 -7.52 20.82 0.32
N ILE A 380 -7.70 21.30 1.56
CA ILE A 380 -9.00 21.76 2.08
C ILE A 380 -9.48 22.99 1.30
N ASN A 381 -8.60 23.97 1.03
CA ASN A 381 -8.94 25.17 0.26
C ASN A 381 -9.46 24.84 -1.14
N ILE A 382 -8.96 23.78 -1.78
CA ILE A 382 -9.36 23.36 -3.13
C ILE A 382 -10.61 22.46 -3.07
N TYR A 383 -10.69 21.55 -2.11
CA TYR A 383 -11.80 20.63 -1.96
C TYR A 383 -13.09 21.33 -1.51
N GLN A 384 -12.96 22.33 -0.64
CA GLN A 384 -14.07 23.04 -0.01
C GLN A 384 -13.78 24.54 0.02
N PRO A 385 -13.94 25.26 -1.10
CA PRO A 385 -13.80 26.71 -1.10
C PRO A 385 -14.87 27.36 -0.20
N LEU A 386 -14.49 28.41 0.53
CA LEU A 386 -15.41 29.21 1.31
C LEU A 386 -15.81 30.44 0.47
N ASP A 387 -17.09 30.79 0.43
CA ASP A 387 -17.53 32.07 -0.11
C ASP A 387 -17.96 32.95 1.06
N LEU A 388 -17.16 33.97 1.37
CA LEU A 388 -17.49 34.95 2.39
C LEU A 388 -17.83 36.26 1.70
N PHE A 389 -19.10 36.65 1.77
CA PHE A 389 -19.55 37.97 1.30
C PHE A 389 -19.27 38.24 -0.19
N GLY A 390 -19.33 37.20 -1.05
CA GLY A 390 -19.02 37.33 -2.48
C GLY A 390 -17.52 37.42 -2.77
N THR A 391 -16.68 37.13 -1.77
CA THR A 391 -15.22 37.04 -1.89
C THR A 391 -14.75 35.63 -1.55
N LYS A 392 -13.66 35.22 -2.20
CA LYS A 392 -13.06 33.91 -1.98
C LYS A 392 -12.44 33.86 -0.58
N GLY A 393 -13.00 33.03 0.29
CA GLY A 393 -12.43 32.64 1.58
C GLY A 393 -11.68 31.31 1.51
N TYR A 394 -10.88 31.04 2.55
CA TYR A 394 -10.00 29.88 2.65
C TYR A 394 -10.38 28.99 3.84
N THR A 395 -11.20 27.97 3.60
CA THR A 395 -11.64 26.98 4.61
C THR A 395 -10.46 26.26 5.28
N GLY A 396 -9.33 26.13 4.58
CA GLY A 396 -8.11 25.58 5.12
C GLY A 396 -7.62 26.34 6.34
N ASN A 397 -7.77 27.67 6.38
CA ASN A 397 -7.38 28.47 7.55
C ASN A 397 -8.27 28.15 8.75
N LEU A 398 -9.59 28.05 8.55
CA LEU A 398 -10.56 27.68 9.58
C LEU A 398 -10.28 26.27 10.15
N VAL A 399 -10.10 25.28 9.28
CA VAL A 399 -9.82 23.90 9.71
C VAL A 399 -8.46 23.79 10.38
N TRP A 400 -7.45 24.52 9.91
CA TRP A 400 -6.14 24.49 10.55
C TRP A 400 -6.13 25.20 11.91
N ASP A 401 -6.97 26.22 12.08
CA ASP A 401 -7.14 26.84 13.39
C ASP A 401 -7.76 25.86 14.39
N LEU A 402 -8.73 25.03 13.97
CA LEU A 402 -9.22 23.90 14.77
C LEU A 402 -8.08 22.91 15.12
N ILE A 403 -7.20 22.59 14.17
CA ILE A 403 -6.02 21.75 14.44
C ILE A 403 -5.10 22.41 15.48
N ASN A 404 -4.91 23.73 15.45
CA ASN A 404 -4.13 24.46 16.43
C ASN A 404 -4.79 24.43 17.81
N THR A 405 -6.11 24.64 17.90
CA THR A 405 -6.88 24.49 19.15
C THR A 405 -6.72 23.08 19.73
N ILE A 406 -6.89 22.06 18.88
CA ILE A 406 -6.69 20.64 19.24
C ILE A 406 -5.27 20.43 19.76
N ALA A 407 -4.25 20.91 19.06
CA ALA A 407 -2.85 20.72 19.46
C ALA A 407 -2.51 21.42 20.78
N ALA A 408 -3.03 22.63 20.98
CA ALA A 408 -2.82 23.44 22.17
C ALA A 408 -3.62 22.94 23.39
N GLY A 409 -4.66 22.12 23.18
CA GLY A 409 -5.56 21.67 24.24
C GLY A 409 -6.46 22.79 24.76
N GLU A 410 -6.86 23.71 23.87
CA GLU A 410 -7.73 24.83 24.19
C GLU A 410 -9.21 24.47 23.97
N THR A 411 -10.10 25.26 24.59
CA THR A 411 -11.55 25.13 24.34
C THR A 411 -11.93 25.76 23.01
N LEU A 412 -13.05 25.33 22.44
CA LEU A 412 -13.61 25.88 21.20
C LEU A 412 -14.54 27.07 21.43
N ASN A 413 -14.60 27.69 22.61
CA ASN A 413 -15.61 28.72 22.92
C ASN A 413 -15.62 29.88 21.91
N ASP A 414 -14.45 30.39 21.54
CA ASP A 414 -14.31 31.49 20.58
C ASP A 414 -14.69 31.04 19.16
N MET A 415 -14.29 29.83 18.79
CA MET A 415 -14.63 29.18 17.53
C MET A 415 -16.15 28.92 17.41
N VAL A 416 -16.80 28.44 18.47
CA VAL A 416 -18.24 28.20 18.54
C VAL A 416 -18.99 29.52 18.37
N THR A 417 -18.58 30.56 19.09
CA THR A 417 -19.16 31.91 18.97
C THR A 417 -19.03 32.44 17.54
N PHE A 418 -17.90 32.20 16.90
CA PHE A 418 -17.67 32.57 15.50
C PHE A 418 -18.54 31.75 14.53
N LEU A 419 -18.56 30.43 14.66
CA LEU A 419 -19.26 29.51 13.75
C LEU A 419 -20.79 29.60 13.84
N THR A 420 -21.31 29.96 15.02
CA THR A 420 -22.75 30.17 15.26
C THR A 420 -23.22 31.59 14.91
N ASN A 421 -22.31 32.47 14.49
CA ASN A 421 -22.70 33.76 13.94
C ASN A 421 -23.53 33.56 12.67
N SER A 422 -24.74 34.15 12.61
CA SER A 422 -25.69 33.94 11.51
C SER A 422 -25.13 34.27 10.11
N LEU A 423 -24.16 35.19 10.01
CA LEU A 423 -23.49 35.49 8.75
C LEU A 423 -22.48 34.41 8.34
N VAL A 424 -21.79 33.79 9.30
CA VAL A 424 -20.86 32.68 9.04
C VAL A 424 -21.65 31.43 8.71
N GLU A 425 -22.62 31.08 9.56
CA GLU A 425 -23.45 29.89 9.41
C GLU A 425 -24.15 29.81 8.05
N LYS A 426 -24.66 30.95 7.56
CA LYS A 426 -25.31 31.03 6.25
C LYS A 426 -24.36 30.67 5.09
N ASN A 427 -23.11 31.09 5.19
CA ASN A 427 -22.10 31.01 4.13
C ASN A 427 -21.18 29.78 4.23
N LEU A 428 -21.30 28.97 5.30
CA LEU A 428 -20.57 27.70 5.39
C LEU A 428 -20.97 26.74 4.27
N PRO A 429 -20.03 25.95 3.71
CA PRO A 429 -20.32 24.90 2.75
C PRO A 429 -21.39 23.94 3.28
N ALA A 430 -22.35 23.56 2.44
CA ALA A 430 -23.51 22.76 2.86
C ALA A 430 -23.14 21.43 3.53
N ASN A 431 -22.02 20.83 3.11
CA ASN A 431 -21.48 19.60 3.67
C ASN A 431 -20.73 19.81 5.01
N LEU A 432 -20.28 21.03 5.33
CA LEU A 432 -19.65 21.37 6.60
C LEU A 432 -20.65 21.77 7.69
N LYS A 433 -21.80 22.35 7.32
CA LYS A 433 -22.86 22.73 8.28
C LYS A 433 -23.22 21.61 9.26
N PRO A 434 -23.58 20.38 8.83
CA PRO A 434 -23.94 19.31 9.76
C PRO A 434 -22.79 18.89 10.68
N ILE A 435 -21.55 18.95 10.19
CA ILE A 435 -20.33 18.65 10.98
C ILE A 435 -20.14 19.71 12.07
N ILE A 436 -20.24 20.98 11.69
CA ILE A 436 -20.07 22.11 12.60
C ILE A 436 -21.17 22.12 13.66
N THR A 437 -22.43 21.91 13.27
CA THR A 437 -23.55 21.77 14.22
C THR A 437 -23.26 20.65 15.22
N LYS A 438 -22.78 19.49 14.76
CA LYS A 438 -22.45 18.36 15.63
C LYS A 438 -21.34 18.69 16.65
N ILE A 439 -20.32 19.47 16.25
CA ILE A 439 -19.24 19.92 17.15
C ILE A 439 -19.76 20.95 18.15
N VAL A 440 -20.50 21.95 17.66
CA VAL A 440 -21.04 23.05 18.47
C VAL A 440 -22.03 22.55 19.53
N ASP A 441 -22.90 21.61 19.17
CA ASP A 441 -23.95 21.10 20.06
C ASP A 441 -23.41 20.10 21.11
N ASN A 442 -22.18 19.61 20.95
CA ASN A 442 -21.54 18.69 21.89
C ASN A 442 -20.65 19.46 22.87
N GLN A 443 -21.14 19.68 24.09
CA GLN A 443 -20.39 20.41 25.12
C GLN A 443 -19.03 19.78 25.46
N ASN A 444 -18.89 18.45 25.36
CA ASN A 444 -17.60 17.79 25.57
C ASN A 444 -16.62 18.14 24.44
N ALA A 445 -17.08 18.16 23.19
CA ALA A 445 -16.28 18.59 22.05
C ALA A 445 -15.88 20.07 22.15
N VAL A 446 -16.76 20.93 22.66
CA VAL A 446 -16.46 22.35 22.89
C VAL A 446 -15.39 22.53 23.96
N ASN A 447 -15.42 21.71 25.01
CA ASN A 447 -14.44 21.79 26.09
C ASN A 447 -13.08 21.18 25.70
N ASP A 448 -13.07 20.04 25.02
CA ASP A 448 -11.86 19.35 24.54
C ASP A 448 -12.19 18.50 23.29
N LEU A 449 -12.02 19.12 22.12
CA LEU A 449 -12.29 18.46 20.85
C LEU A 449 -11.36 17.27 20.61
N PHE A 450 -10.11 17.33 21.09
CA PHE A 450 -9.17 16.23 20.91
C PHE A 450 -9.64 14.99 21.65
N LEU A 451 -10.03 15.16 22.92
CA LEU A 451 -10.52 14.05 23.73
C LEU A 451 -11.78 13.41 23.13
N GLU A 452 -12.70 14.22 22.60
CA GLU A 452 -13.90 13.73 21.93
C GLU A 452 -13.56 13.02 20.60
N LEU A 453 -12.60 13.51 19.81
CA LEU A 453 -12.10 12.82 18.61
C LEU A 453 -11.36 11.52 18.95
N TYR A 454 -10.75 11.43 20.12
CA TYR A 454 -9.95 10.29 20.56
C TYR A 454 -10.78 9.20 21.24
N HIS A 455 -11.75 9.56 22.08
CA HIS A 455 -12.57 8.62 22.85
C HIS A 455 -14.06 8.65 22.52
N GLY A 456 -14.58 9.77 22.06
CA GLY A 456 -16.00 9.95 21.74
C GLY A 456 -16.41 9.30 20.42
N ASP A 457 -17.58 9.67 19.93
CA ASP A 457 -18.12 9.16 18.65
C ASP A 457 -18.13 10.25 17.56
N ILE A 458 -17.70 11.48 17.87
CA ILE A 458 -17.82 12.61 16.96
C ILE A 458 -17.07 12.40 15.63
N LEU A 459 -15.90 11.74 15.68
CA LEU A 459 -15.15 11.42 14.47
C LEU A 459 -15.95 10.46 13.58
N GLY A 460 -16.52 9.40 14.16
CA GLY A 460 -17.31 8.42 13.42
C GLY A 460 -18.59 9.01 12.83
N ASP A 461 -19.24 9.92 13.55
CA ASP A 461 -20.37 10.67 13.04
C ASP A 461 -19.97 11.53 11.82
N ILE A 462 -18.86 12.26 11.92
CA ILE A 462 -18.32 13.08 10.81
C ILE A 462 -17.97 12.19 9.59
N LEU A 463 -17.28 11.07 9.81
CA LEU A 463 -16.90 10.15 8.75
C LEU A 463 -18.12 9.50 8.08
N THR A 464 -19.16 9.17 8.85
CA THR A 464 -20.42 8.65 8.33
C THR A 464 -21.17 9.68 7.50
N MET A 465 -21.17 10.96 7.92
CA MET A 465 -21.78 12.04 7.14
C MET A 465 -21.05 12.30 5.82
N LEU A 466 -19.71 12.27 5.83
CA LEU A 466 -18.90 12.56 4.64
C LEU A 466 -18.76 11.37 3.68
N LEU A 467 -18.70 10.15 4.22
CA LEU A 467 -18.34 8.94 3.49
C LEU A 467 -19.20 7.74 3.94
N PRO A 468 -20.54 7.81 3.85
CA PRO A 468 -21.45 6.83 4.45
C PRO A 468 -21.21 5.39 3.98
N ASN A 469 -20.78 5.21 2.73
CA ASN A 469 -20.54 3.91 2.10
C ASN A 469 -19.06 3.46 2.15
N SER A 470 -18.18 4.22 2.81
CA SER A 470 -16.77 3.88 2.95
C SER A 470 -16.54 2.95 4.12
N SER A 471 -15.54 2.06 4.05
CA SER A 471 -15.09 1.29 5.21
C SER A 471 -14.64 2.18 6.38
N VAL A 472 -14.17 3.39 6.05
CA VAL A 472 -13.73 4.43 6.99
C VAL A 472 -14.89 4.93 7.87
N SER A 473 -16.16 4.82 7.45
CA SER A 473 -17.31 5.18 8.29
C SER A 473 -17.48 4.25 9.51
N LYS A 474 -16.81 3.09 9.53
CA LYS A 474 -16.75 2.20 10.70
C LYS A 474 -15.86 2.72 11.81
N ILE A 475 -14.98 3.68 11.53
CA ILE A 475 -14.10 4.29 12.52
C ILE A 475 -14.96 5.13 13.46
N LYS A 476 -14.96 4.82 14.76
CA LYS A 476 -15.64 5.63 15.78
C LYS A 476 -14.81 6.81 16.24
N ASN A 477 -13.53 6.55 16.51
CA ASN A 477 -12.58 7.52 17.05
C ASN A 477 -11.13 7.14 16.74
N LEU A 478 -10.21 8.06 17.03
CA LEU A 478 -8.78 7.86 16.79
C LEU A 478 -8.21 6.70 17.62
N LYS A 479 -8.69 6.47 18.85
CA LYS A 479 -8.24 5.32 19.66
C LYS A 479 -8.50 3.99 18.94
N MET A 480 -9.69 3.82 18.35
CA MET A 480 -10.02 2.65 17.54
C MET A 480 -9.04 2.46 16.39
N VAL A 481 -8.69 3.54 15.66
CA VAL A 481 -7.76 3.46 14.51
C VAL A 481 -6.40 2.88 14.91
N PHE A 482 -5.85 3.30 16.04
CA PHE A 482 -4.48 2.95 16.43
C PHE A 482 -4.40 1.69 17.29
N THR A 483 -5.42 1.41 18.11
CA THR A 483 -5.34 0.38 19.16
C THR A 483 -6.22 -0.84 18.89
N GLU A 484 -7.17 -0.78 17.96
CA GLU A 484 -7.97 -1.95 17.58
C GLU A 484 -7.45 -2.64 16.31
N PRO A 485 -7.79 -3.92 16.09
CA PRO A 485 -7.44 -4.64 14.86
C PRO A 485 -7.87 -3.93 13.59
N LEU A 486 -6.97 -3.87 12.59
CA LEU A 486 -7.23 -3.18 11.32
C LEU A 486 -8.52 -3.66 10.63
N GLN A 487 -8.86 -4.95 10.72
CA GLN A 487 -10.08 -5.51 10.11
C GLN A 487 -11.38 -4.85 10.59
N ASN A 488 -11.37 -4.16 11.75
CA ASN A 488 -12.57 -3.51 12.28
C ASN A 488 -13.01 -2.33 11.41
N TRP A 489 -12.07 -1.67 10.70
CA TRP A 489 -12.36 -0.47 9.92
C TRP A 489 -11.71 -0.45 8.53
N LEU A 490 -10.64 -1.21 8.32
CA LEU A 490 -9.97 -1.34 7.04
C LEU A 490 -10.56 -2.53 6.26
N PRO A 491 -10.94 -2.34 4.98
CA PRO A 491 -11.46 -3.43 4.18
C PRO A 491 -10.33 -4.39 3.83
N ASN A 492 -10.68 -5.64 3.57
CA ASN A 492 -9.72 -6.65 3.12
C ASN A 492 -8.96 -6.15 1.90
N ASN A 493 -7.63 -6.14 1.99
CA ASN A 493 -6.74 -5.75 0.91
C ASN A 493 -5.39 -6.48 1.07
N GLU A 494 -4.76 -6.79 -0.06
CA GLU A 494 -3.54 -7.62 -0.06
C GLU A 494 -2.38 -7.01 0.74
N LEU A 495 -2.36 -5.69 0.94
CA LEU A 495 -1.29 -4.99 1.66
C LEU A 495 -1.37 -5.18 3.17
N THR A 496 -2.56 -5.33 3.75
CA THR A 496 -2.72 -5.40 5.22
C THR A 496 -3.36 -6.70 5.70
N ASN A 497 -3.85 -7.57 4.82
CA ASN A 497 -4.52 -8.82 5.22
C ASN A 497 -3.68 -9.67 6.17
N PHE A 498 -2.36 -9.71 5.99
CA PHE A 498 -1.44 -10.51 6.84
C PHE A 498 -1.27 -9.95 8.27
N ILE A 499 -1.68 -8.71 8.52
CA ILE A 499 -1.69 -8.06 9.85
C ILE A 499 -3.08 -7.61 10.29
N LYS A 500 -4.15 -8.00 9.58
CA LYS A 500 -5.50 -7.44 9.80
C LYS A 500 -6.07 -7.67 11.21
N HIS A 501 -5.59 -8.70 11.89
CA HIS A 501 -5.97 -9.04 13.27
C HIS A 501 -5.18 -8.29 14.34
N LYS A 502 -4.23 -7.44 13.93
CA LYS A 502 -3.39 -6.64 14.82
C LYS A 502 -3.76 -5.17 14.69
N SER A 503 -3.51 -4.41 15.75
CA SER A 503 -3.56 -2.94 15.71
C SER A 503 -2.24 -2.33 15.24
N ILE A 504 -2.26 -1.05 14.85
CA ILE A 504 -1.04 -0.31 14.48
C ILE A 504 -0.05 -0.30 15.65
N VAL A 505 -0.54 -0.07 16.87
CA VAL A 505 0.29 -0.04 18.08
C VAL A 505 0.91 -1.40 18.37
N GLU A 506 0.17 -2.49 18.21
CA GLU A 506 0.71 -3.84 18.37
C GLU A 506 1.83 -4.14 17.37
N VAL A 507 1.63 -3.80 16.09
CA VAL A 507 2.66 -3.96 15.05
C VAL A 507 3.90 -3.14 15.38
N CYS A 508 3.74 -1.86 15.78
CA CYS A 508 4.87 -1.02 16.17
C CYS A 508 5.62 -1.60 17.38
N LYS A 509 4.92 -2.09 18.40
CA LYS A 509 5.53 -2.69 19.60
C LYS A 509 6.28 -3.99 19.27
N GLU A 510 5.68 -4.88 18.50
CA GLU A 510 6.30 -6.15 18.11
C GLU A 510 7.52 -5.93 17.20
N ILE A 511 7.45 -5.00 16.24
CA ILE A 511 8.61 -4.61 15.42
C ILE A 511 9.71 -4.03 16.30
N THR A 512 9.40 -3.09 17.19
CA THR A 512 10.39 -2.47 18.09
C THR A 512 11.06 -3.51 18.98
N ALA A 513 10.27 -4.42 19.57
CA ALA A 513 10.78 -5.49 20.42
C ALA A 513 11.63 -6.52 19.67
N SER A 514 11.48 -6.63 18.35
CA SER A 514 12.29 -7.52 17.52
C SER A 514 13.67 -6.96 17.18
N ILE A 515 13.85 -5.64 17.28
CA ILE A 515 15.13 -4.97 17.03
C ILE A 515 16.00 -5.10 18.27
N ASN A 516 16.90 -6.08 18.27
CA ASN A 516 17.82 -6.38 19.39
C ASN A 516 19.22 -5.80 19.23
N GLU A 517 19.53 -5.31 18.04
CA GLU A 517 20.77 -4.59 17.72
C GLU A 517 20.38 -3.22 17.18
N PRO A 518 21.20 -2.17 17.38
CA PRO A 518 20.90 -0.85 16.84
C PRO A 518 20.66 -0.88 15.32
N VAL A 519 19.73 -0.05 14.84
CA VAL A 519 19.40 0.09 13.42
C VAL A 519 19.50 1.55 13.06
N PHE A 520 20.60 1.91 12.40
CA PHE A 520 20.87 3.25 11.94
C PHE A 520 20.78 3.33 10.43
N ILE A 521 20.00 4.28 9.93
CA ILE A 521 20.07 4.68 8.52
C ILE A 521 21.08 5.82 8.46
N ASP A 522 22.30 5.49 8.02
CA ASP A 522 23.38 6.45 7.81
C ASP A 522 23.30 6.99 6.38
N ALA A 523 22.84 8.24 6.24
CA ALA A 523 22.70 8.87 4.94
C ALA A 523 24.02 8.96 4.17
N LYS A 524 25.12 9.19 4.88
CA LYS A 524 26.43 9.44 4.29
C LYS A 524 27.00 8.19 3.64
N ASP A 525 26.89 7.05 4.30
CA ASP A 525 27.34 5.78 3.73
C ASP A 525 26.53 5.40 2.48
N VAL A 526 25.21 5.64 2.50
CA VAL A 526 24.35 5.40 1.33
C VAL A 526 24.68 6.36 0.18
N TYR A 527 24.92 7.64 0.48
CA TYR A 527 25.39 8.61 -0.50
C TYR A 527 26.69 8.13 -1.15
N HIS A 528 27.71 7.80 -0.36
CA HIS A 528 28.99 7.35 -0.88
C HIS A 528 28.89 6.06 -1.69
N LEU A 529 28.00 5.12 -1.33
CA LEU A 529 27.74 3.93 -2.14
C LEU A 529 27.29 4.30 -3.57
N PHE A 530 26.30 5.18 -3.70
CA PHE A 530 25.80 5.61 -5.01
C PHE A 530 26.81 6.46 -5.78
N ASP A 531 27.60 7.28 -5.08
CA ASP A 531 28.68 8.07 -5.67
C ASP A 531 29.76 7.17 -6.27
N GLN A 532 30.15 6.11 -5.55
CA GLN A 532 31.08 5.11 -6.08
C GLN A 532 30.51 4.36 -7.28
N PHE A 533 29.21 4.02 -7.29
CA PHE A 533 28.57 3.42 -8.46
C PHE A 533 28.62 4.30 -9.71
N LEU A 534 28.62 5.62 -9.53
CA LEU A 534 28.69 6.63 -10.59
C LEU A 534 30.12 6.99 -11.00
N THR A 535 31.15 6.40 -10.38
CA THR A 535 32.55 6.71 -10.69
C THR A 535 32.84 6.42 -12.17
N PRO A 536 33.36 7.40 -12.94
CA PRO A 536 33.70 7.21 -14.33
C PRO A 536 34.76 6.13 -14.54
N THR A 537 34.57 5.30 -15.56
CA THR A 537 35.53 4.26 -15.95
C THR A 537 36.24 4.61 -17.25
N THR A 538 37.31 3.88 -17.56
CA THR A 538 38.10 4.04 -18.79
C THR A 538 37.30 3.80 -20.08
N ASN A 539 36.15 3.12 -19.99
CA ASN A 539 35.28 2.79 -21.13
C ASN A 539 34.22 3.85 -21.43
N GLN A 540 34.37 5.09 -20.92
CA GLN A 540 33.35 6.14 -21.00
C GLN A 540 32.00 5.69 -20.40
N SER A 541 32.07 4.87 -19.35
CA SER A 541 30.94 4.30 -18.63
C SER A 541 31.07 4.67 -17.14
N TRP A 542 30.28 4.04 -16.28
CA TRP A 542 30.34 4.19 -14.82
C TRP A 542 30.46 2.81 -14.16
N LEU A 543 31.04 2.80 -12.96
CA LEU A 543 31.49 1.59 -12.28
C LEU A 543 30.40 0.51 -12.15
N LEU A 544 29.18 0.87 -11.74
CA LEU A 544 28.10 -0.10 -11.60
C LEU A 544 27.67 -0.70 -12.95
N ARG A 545 27.60 0.10 -14.02
CA ARG A 545 27.27 -0.41 -15.35
C ARG A 545 28.34 -1.35 -15.85
N ASP A 546 29.60 -1.02 -15.66
CA ASP A 546 30.70 -1.92 -16.04
C ASP A 546 30.68 -3.21 -15.23
N ALA A 547 30.33 -3.15 -13.93
CA ALA A 547 30.11 -4.36 -13.15
C ALA A 547 28.98 -5.22 -13.73
N LEU A 548 27.80 -4.62 -13.98
CA LEU A 548 26.62 -5.34 -14.48
C LEU A 548 26.83 -5.95 -15.87
N LEU A 549 27.63 -5.30 -16.73
CA LEU A 549 27.97 -5.79 -18.06
C LEU A 549 29.09 -6.83 -18.08
N ASN A 550 29.83 -7.00 -16.98
CA ASN A 550 30.93 -7.97 -16.85
C ASN A 550 30.69 -8.93 -15.67
N PRO A 551 29.77 -9.92 -15.79
CA PRO A 551 29.40 -10.82 -14.70
C PRO A 551 30.58 -11.56 -14.05
N ASP A 552 31.57 -11.98 -14.85
CA ASP A 552 32.74 -12.72 -14.36
C ASP A 552 33.64 -11.88 -13.44
N CYS A 553 33.69 -10.56 -13.67
CA CYS A 553 34.45 -9.60 -12.87
C CYS A 553 33.56 -8.76 -11.93
N PHE A 554 32.27 -9.08 -11.81
CA PHE A 554 31.28 -8.25 -11.11
C PHE A 554 31.73 -7.89 -9.69
N LEU A 555 32.07 -8.89 -8.88
CA LEU A 555 32.51 -8.69 -7.49
C LEU A 555 33.86 -7.96 -7.42
N GLU A 556 34.76 -8.24 -8.36
CA GLU A 556 36.07 -7.59 -8.42
C GLU A 556 35.95 -6.10 -8.72
N ILE A 557 35.11 -5.72 -9.69
CA ILE A 557 34.83 -4.33 -10.06
C ILE A 557 34.20 -3.57 -8.89
N LEU A 558 33.31 -4.23 -8.12
CA LEU A 558 32.69 -3.64 -6.94
C LEU A 558 33.63 -3.60 -5.70
N GLY A 559 34.85 -4.14 -5.80
CA GLY A 559 35.88 -4.01 -4.77
C GLY A 559 36.14 -5.26 -3.91
N PHE A 560 35.77 -6.46 -4.37
CA PHE A 560 36.13 -7.72 -3.71
C PHE A 560 37.31 -8.38 -4.43
N LYS A 561 38.54 -8.13 -3.95
CA LYS A 561 39.79 -8.66 -4.53
C LYS A 561 40.53 -9.50 -3.52
N ASP A 562 41.06 -10.65 -3.97
CA ASP A 562 41.81 -11.59 -3.12
C ASP A 562 41.09 -11.97 -1.82
N LYS A 563 39.75 -12.07 -1.90
CA LYS A 563 38.84 -12.32 -0.76
C LYS A 563 38.87 -11.20 0.29
N ILE A 564 39.25 -9.98 -0.06
CA ILE A 564 39.23 -8.82 0.83
C ILE A 564 38.32 -7.76 0.19
N ILE A 565 37.56 -7.04 1.03
CA ILE A 565 36.80 -5.86 0.60
C ILE A 565 37.77 -4.69 0.62
N ILE A 566 37.95 -4.03 -0.53
CA ILE A 566 38.85 -2.89 -0.67
C ILE A 566 38.23 -1.65 -0.03
N ASP A 567 39.01 -0.88 0.72
CA ASP A 567 38.58 0.36 1.34
C ASP A 567 38.01 1.36 0.33
N ASN A 568 36.97 2.10 0.72
CA ASN A 568 36.25 3.08 -0.10
C ASN A 568 35.64 2.53 -1.40
N SER A 569 35.58 1.21 -1.58
CA SER A 569 34.86 0.60 -2.71
C SER A 569 33.33 0.57 -2.47
N PRO A 570 32.51 0.32 -3.51
CA PRO A 570 31.08 0.08 -3.30
C PRO A 570 30.78 -0.99 -2.25
N LEU A 571 31.53 -2.09 -2.23
CA LEU A 571 31.32 -3.15 -1.23
C LEU A 571 31.75 -2.74 0.18
N PHE A 572 32.68 -1.80 0.33
CA PHE A 572 33.02 -1.22 1.63
C PHE A 572 31.83 -0.43 2.20
N TYR A 573 31.25 0.47 1.41
CA TYR A 573 30.08 1.25 1.85
C TYR A 573 28.85 0.35 2.06
N LEU A 574 28.63 -0.64 1.20
CA LEU A 574 27.58 -1.65 1.41
C LEU A 574 27.77 -2.41 2.72
N ASN A 575 29.01 -2.79 3.06
CA ASN A 575 29.30 -3.43 4.34
C ASN A 575 28.95 -2.50 5.51
N SER A 576 29.36 -1.23 5.47
CA SER A 576 29.05 -0.24 6.51
C SER A 576 27.54 -0.06 6.70
N ILE A 577 26.79 0.07 5.60
CA ILE A 577 25.33 0.17 5.62
C ILE A 577 24.72 -1.07 6.27
N LEU A 578 25.13 -2.27 5.84
CA LEU A 578 24.58 -3.53 6.35
C LEU A 578 24.87 -3.74 7.84
N GLU A 579 26.06 -3.36 8.32
CA GLU A 579 26.41 -3.38 9.75
C GLU A 579 25.54 -2.37 10.53
N ASN A 580 25.36 -1.16 10.00
CA ASN A 580 24.51 -0.13 10.60
C ASN A 580 23.04 -0.54 10.70
N ILE A 581 22.53 -1.33 9.77
CA ILE A 581 21.12 -1.79 9.75
C ILE A 581 20.95 -3.23 10.23
N LYS A 582 21.96 -3.87 10.81
CA LYS A 582 21.94 -5.31 11.12
C LYS A 582 20.73 -5.76 11.97
N GLY A 583 20.27 -4.90 12.88
CA GLY A 583 19.05 -5.14 13.68
C GLY A 583 17.74 -5.25 12.88
N ILE A 584 17.71 -4.83 11.61
CA ILE A 584 16.54 -4.96 10.71
C ILE A 584 16.14 -6.43 10.49
N ASN A 585 17.05 -7.37 10.75
CA ASN A 585 16.74 -8.81 10.72
C ASN A 585 15.54 -9.17 11.61
N GLY A 586 15.42 -8.51 12.77
CA GLY A 586 14.29 -8.67 13.67
C GLY A 586 12.97 -8.30 13.00
N VAL A 587 12.96 -7.19 12.27
CA VAL A 587 11.78 -6.70 11.53
C VAL A 587 11.38 -7.69 10.45
N PHE A 588 12.31 -8.14 9.61
CA PHE A 588 12.02 -9.12 8.55
C PHE A 588 11.55 -10.46 9.11
N THR A 589 12.10 -10.90 10.24
CA THR A 589 11.69 -12.13 10.92
C THR A 589 10.25 -12.03 11.45
N THR A 590 9.90 -10.90 12.06
CA THR A 590 8.54 -10.62 12.54
C THR A 590 7.54 -10.59 11.39
N LEU A 591 7.85 -9.89 10.29
CA LEU A 591 7.00 -9.88 9.09
C LEU A 591 6.84 -11.27 8.48
N THR A 592 7.93 -12.05 8.38
CA THR A 592 7.89 -13.43 7.87
C THR A 592 7.02 -14.33 8.76
N LYS A 593 7.06 -14.15 10.07
CA LYS A 593 6.17 -14.84 11.01
C LYS A 593 4.71 -14.51 10.73
N TYR A 594 4.35 -13.23 10.59
CA TYR A 594 2.98 -12.82 10.28
C TYR A 594 2.47 -13.43 8.97
N LEU A 595 3.30 -13.41 7.93
CA LEU A 595 2.98 -14.02 6.65
C LEU A 595 2.80 -15.54 6.76
N THR A 596 3.63 -16.20 7.57
CA THR A 596 3.52 -17.65 7.82
C THR A 596 2.24 -18.00 8.56
N ASP A 597 1.91 -17.25 9.62
CA ASP A 597 0.69 -17.42 10.40
C ASP A 597 -0.56 -17.15 9.54
N PHE A 598 -0.51 -16.11 8.71
CA PHE A 598 -1.54 -15.80 7.72
C PHE A 598 -1.70 -16.93 6.70
N ASN A 599 -0.63 -17.36 6.04
CA ASN A 599 -0.71 -18.45 5.05
C ASN A 599 -1.23 -19.75 5.67
N LYS A 600 -0.88 -20.03 6.94
CA LYS A 600 -1.42 -21.17 7.68
C LYS A 600 -2.93 -21.05 7.87
N SER A 601 -3.44 -19.88 8.26
CA SER A 601 -4.90 -19.67 8.40
C SER A 601 -5.63 -19.76 7.07
N GLN A 602 -5.07 -19.21 5.99
CA GLN A 602 -5.64 -19.33 4.65
C GLN A 602 -5.65 -20.77 4.14
N ASN A 603 -4.62 -21.55 4.45
CA ASN A 603 -4.57 -22.97 4.10
C ASN A 603 -5.60 -23.81 4.86
N VAL A 604 -5.90 -23.47 6.13
CA VAL A 604 -6.98 -24.15 6.87
C VAL A 604 -8.32 -23.92 6.18
N ILE A 605 -8.61 -22.68 5.76
CA ILE A 605 -9.82 -22.34 5.00
C ILE A 605 -9.87 -23.12 3.68
N LEU A 606 -8.76 -23.14 2.94
CA LEU A 606 -8.68 -23.88 1.67
C LEU A 606 -8.94 -25.38 1.86
N GLN A 607 -8.35 -25.98 2.90
CA GLN A 607 -8.56 -27.39 3.23
C GLN A 607 -10.01 -27.68 3.65
N GLU A 608 -10.66 -26.75 4.35
CA GLU A 608 -12.07 -26.85 4.68
C GLU A 608 -12.95 -26.83 3.43
N MET A 609 -12.70 -25.88 2.52
CA MET A 609 -13.38 -25.83 1.22
C MET A 609 -13.18 -27.12 0.41
N GLN A 610 -11.95 -27.64 0.35
CA GLN A 610 -11.64 -28.91 -0.31
C GLN A 610 -12.43 -30.07 0.30
N LYS A 611 -12.50 -30.16 1.63
CA LYS A 611 -13.29 -31.19 2.33
C LYS A 611 -14.77 -31.06 2.03
N THR A 612 -15.30 -29.84 1.98
CA THR A 612 -16.70 -29.58 1.63
C THR A 612 -17.01 -30.04 0.21
N ILE A 613 -16.16 -29.68 -0.76
CA ILE A 613 -16.31 -30.09 -2.16
C ILE A 613 -16.20 -31.61 -2.34
N ALA A 614 -15.25 -32.24 -1.65
CA ALA A 614 -15.04 -33.69 -1.74
C ALA A 614 -16.20 -34.52 -1.15
N LYS A 615 -16.99 -33.96 -0.23
CA LYS A 615 -18.15 -34.62 0.39
C LYS A 615 -19.43 -34.54 -0.43
N ILE A 616 -19.46 -33.69 -1.45
CA ILE A 616 -20.68 -33.41 -2.21
C ILE A 616 -20.59 -34.14 -3.54
N ASP A 617 -21.46 -35.10 -3.74
CA ASP A 617 -21.63 -35.78 -5.02
C ASP A 617 -22.75 -35.14 -5.82
N VAL A 618 -22.62 -35.21 -7.14
CA VAL A 618 -23.62 -34.69 -8.08
C VAL A 618 -24.07 -35.82 -8.98
N THR A 619 -25.36 -36.07 -8.98
CA THR A 619 -26.00 -37.05 -9.85
C THR A 619 -26.75 -36.31 -10.95
N VAL A 620 -26.53 -36.71 -12.20
CA VAL A 620 -27.32 -36.19 -13.33
C VAL A 620 -28.70 -36.83 -13.27
N LEU A 621 -29.75 -36.02 -13.11
CA LEU A 621 -31.13 -36.52 -13.03
C LEU A 621 -31.76 -36.65 -14.39
N ALA A 622 -31.86 -35.52 -15.09
CA ALA A 622 -32.64 -35.42 -16.30
C ALA A 622 -32.16 -34.23 -17.14
N GLN A 623 -32.46 -34.33 -18.42
CA GLN A 623 -32.36 -33.22 -19.34
C GLN A 623 -33.73 -33.03 -20.01
N PRO A 624 -34.65 -32.28 -19.38
CA PRO A 624 -36.02 -32.16 -19.89
C PRO A 624 -36.09 -31.44 -21.24
N MET A 625 -35.09 -30.60 -21.58
CA MET A 625 -34.98 -29.89 -22.86
C MET A 625 -33.52 -29.71 -23.28
N TYR A 626 -33.27 -29.49 -24.58
CA TYR A 626 -31.92 -29.36 -25.17
C TYR A 626 -31.01 -28.33 -24.48
N ASN A 627 -31.58 -27.38 -23.74
CA ASN A 627 -30.87 -26.32 -23.04
C ASN A 627 -31.14 -26.26 -21.52
N VAL A 628 -31.81 -27.27 -20.96
CA VAL A 628 -32.16 -27.35 -19.53
C VAL A 628 -31.60 -28.63 -18.94
N PHE A 629 -30.84 -28.48 -17.86
CA PHE A 629 -30.06 -29.54 -17.23
C PHE A 629 -30.46 -29.65 -15.76
N GLU A 630 -30.80 -30.86 -15.29
CA GLU A 630 -31.20 -31.10 -13.89
C GLU A 630 -30.23 -32.04 -13.18
N TYR A 631 -29.79 -31.61 -12.01
CA TYR A 631 -28.83 -32.31 -11.16
C TYR A 631 -29.39 -32.51 -9.76
N GLN A 632 -29.20 -33.70 -9.20
CA GLN A 632 -29.43 -33.96 -7.79
C GLN A 632 -28.14 -33.75 -7.01
N ILE A 633 -28.21 -32.92 -5.98
CA ILE A 633 -27.13 -32.70 -5.04
C ILE A 633 -27.74 -32.84 -3.64
N ASN A 634 -27.39 -33.93 -2.95
CA ASN A 634 -28.07 -34.35 -1.73
C ASN A 634 -29.59 -34.49 -1.93
N ASP A 635 -30.38 -33.72 -1.18
CA ASP A 635 -31.85 -33.67 -1.23
C ASP A 635 -32.40 -32.55 -2.13
N LYS A 636 -31.53 -31.81 -2.83
CA LYS A 636 -31.89 -30.66 -3.66
C LYS A 636 -31.72 -30.94 -5.14
N THR A 637 -32.61 -30.35 -5.95
CA THR A 637 -32.51 -30.39 -7.41
C THR A 637 -32.07 -29.04 -7.93
N ILE A 638 -30.95 -28.99 -8.65
CA ILE A 638 -30.45 -27.79 -9.32
C ILE A 638 -30.75 -27.88 -10.80
N THR A 639 -31.46 -26.88 -11.32
CA THR A 639 -31.77 -26.69 -12.73
C THR A 639 -30.89 -25.59 -13.31
N ILE A 640 -30.11 -25.92 -14.34
CA ILE A 640 -29.30 -24.97 -15.11
C ILE A 640 -29.93 -24.80 -16.49
N THR A 641 -30.12 -23.55 -16.93
CA THR A 641 -30.54 -23.23 -18.29
C THR A 641 -29.43 -22.48 -19.02
N VAL A 642 -29.14 -22.91 -20.24
CA VAL A 642 -28.12 -22.31 -21.11
C VAL A 642 -28.75 -21.68 -22.36
N GLU A 643 -28.08 -20.69 -22.91
CA GLU A 643 -28.44 -20.00 -24.15
C GLU A 643 -27.21 -19.96 -25.05
N LEU A 644 -27.37 -20.24 -26.35
CA LEU A 644 -26.28 -20.13 -27.33
C LEU A 644 -26.29 -18.72 -27.94
N HIS A 645 -25.17 -18.01 -27.84
CA HIS A 645 -24.98 -16.70 -28.45
C HIS A 645 -23.56 -16.58 -28.99
N ASN A 646 -23.39 -16.09 -30.22
CA ASN A 646 -22.08 -15.92 -30.88
C ASN A 646 -21.15 -17.15 -30.74
N ASN A 647 -21.67 -18.34 -31.02
CA ASN A 647 -20.90 -19.60 -31.00
C ASN A 647 -20.33 -19.98 -29.60
N LYS A 648 -20.94 -19.48 -28.51
CA LYS A 648 -20.64 -19.83 -27.12
C LYS A 648 -21.94 -19.97 -26.31
N TYR A 649 -21.94 -20.83 -25.30
CA TYR A 649 -23.04 -20.91 -24.35
C TYR A 649 -22.89 -19.87 -23.24
N PHE A 650 -24.03 -19.45 -22.70
CA PHE A 650 -24.16 -18.62 -21.52
C PHE A 650 -25.18 -19.25 -20.59
N ILE A 651 -24.92 -19.22 -19.30
CA ILE A 651 -25.88 -19.68 -18.29
C ILE A 651 -26.82 -18.51 -18.00
N SER A 652 -28.09 -18.69 -18.37
CA SER A 652 -29.13 -17.67 -18.19
C SER A 652 -29.96 -17.88 -16.92
N LYS A 653 -29.95 -19.11 -16.37
CA LYS A 653 -30.69 -19.44 -15.15
C LYS A 653 -29.99 -20.55 -14.34
N ILE A 654 -29.96 -20.38 -13.02
CA ILE A 654 -29.58 -21.43 -12.05
C ILE A 654 -30.59 -21.40 -10.90
N ILE A 655 -31.41 -22.44 -10.76
CA ILE A 655 -32.40 -22.53 -9.67
C ILE A 655 -32.22 -23.81 -8.88
N MET A 656 -32.30 -23.70 -7.55
CA MET A 656 -32.36 -24.84 -6.64
C MET A 656 -33.78 -24.98 -6.09
N ASN A 657 -34.34 -26.18 -6.24
CA ASN A 657 -35.67 -26.58 -5.75
C ASN A 657 -35.53 -27.50 -4.53
#